data_AF-A0A328UB88-F1
#
_entry.id   AF-A0A328UB88-F1
#
_cell.length_a   1.000
_cell.length_b   1.000
_cell.length_c   1.000
_cell.angle_alpha   90.00
_cell.angle_beta   90.00
_cell.angle_gamma   90.00
#
_symmetry.space_group_name_H-M   'P 1'
#
loop_
_entity.id
_entity.type
_entity.pdbx_description
1 polymer ?
#
loop_
_entity_poly.entity_id
_entity_poly.type
_entity_poly.pdbx_seq_one_letter_code
_entity_poly.pdbx_strand_id
1 'polypeptide(L)'
;MKPRGQKTFSVEVRTILEAVSDRMVPEDEWPSATNAGVLSYLERHADEDPGTWTNLLEPGLLALNAEASVHHGRPFAELSAEEKDNLLHDIQQDKYRDWPVPSKPFFEALLSLVIEGYYGSPEAGGNRGGKSWEMIGFRPGPLPGIKAPVEEIDLPQRSFDQLRDRYDVVVIGAGAGGSVAAAILAESGLDVLVIERGSWLRYGEVGSDHLRNHRLSKYGHNTGPSLEGNSRTILLPGGVERITVPFEGDYHNNAMTVGGGTRVYGAQAWRFHPDDFRMATRYGIPDGSSLSDWPIRYQDLEPYYERAEWEVGVSGDGNAHSGRGIREHTYPMPALARTREAERLAMAAAKLGWEAGPVPLLINSVERDGRPACGRCGQCVGFACPTNSKNGGQNTMLVRAVSTGNCDLICDTIVERIDTEGGRRATGVHLVQEREGRLQRRLVKAGHVVVAAGAIESARLLLNSASDSEPNGIGNRYGQVGRNLQGHVYAGAYGLFDEPIQDGLGPGVSIASFRFEHSGEAGVIGGGLLANEFIRLPLIHWYRWLAPDAARWGIAGKETMRETYLRSSQIQGPIQEIPTAESRVRLSTTVKDRYGLPVAQLSGSVHPESLRASVMLAEQAEKWLWAAGARQVWRTKAGNGLSGGQHQAGTLRMGNDPSTSVTDPMGRVHGYENLWVSDGSVHVTNGGVNPVLTIMALAFRTAENLVKQG
;
A
#
# COMPACT_ATOMS: atom_id res chain seq x y z
N MET A 1 14.53 14.76 -15.73
CA MET A 1 14.13 16.04 -15.10
C MET A 1 15.27 17.03 -15.28
N LYS A 2 15.07 18.20 -15.91
CA LYS A 2 16.07 19.28 -15.84
C LYS A 2 16.25 19.68 -14.37
N PRO A 3 17.45 20.06 -13.90
CA PRO A 3 17.59 20.59 -12.55
C PRO A 3 16.77 21.88 -12.50
N ARG A 4 15.67 21.88 -11.75
CA ARG A 4 15.02 23.12 -11.31
C ARG A 4 16.08 23.89 -10.51
N GLY A 5 16.14 25.20 -10.69
CA GLY A 5 17.14 26.03 -10.00
C GLY A 5 17.03 25.79 -8.50
N GLN A 6 18.14 25.40 -7.86
CA GLN A 6 18.16 25.18 -6.42
C GLN A 6 17.92 26.51 -5.71
N LYS A 7 16.92 26.56 -4.82
CA LYS A 7 16.73 27.71 -3.93
C LYS A 7 18.02 27.94 -3.15
N THR A 8 18.59 29.13 -3.32
CA THR A 8 19.72 29.57 -2.52
C THR A 8 19.17 30.45 -1.41
N PHE A 9 19.30 29.99 -0.16
CA PHE A 9 18.89 30.78 1.00
C PHE A 9 19.74 32.05 1.14
N SER A 10 19.17 33.11 1.73
CA SER A 10 19.97 34.29 2.10
C SER A 10 21.06 33.89 3.11
N VAL A 11 22.15 34.67 3.19
CA VAL A 11 23.26 34.39 4.12
C VAL A 11 22.76 34.31 5.56
N GLU A 12 21.85 35.21 5.95
CA GLU A 12 21.25 35.22 7.29
C GLU A 12 20.45 33.94 7.56
N VAL A 13 19.48 33.62 6.69
CA VAL A 13 18.63 32.42 6.85
C VAL A 13 19.47 31.15 6.86
N ARG A 14 20.48 31.05 5.98
CA ARG A 14 21.39 29.92 5.93
C ARG A 14 22.16 29.75 7.23
N THR A 15 22.67 30.84 7.80
CA THR A 15 23.45 30.81 9.06
C THR A 15 22.58 30.34 10.24
N ILE A 16 21.34 30.82 10.32
CA ILE A 16 20.38 30.37 11.34
C ILE A 16 20.05 28.90 11.14
N LEU A 17 19.79 28.49 9.89
CA LEU A 17 19.42 27.13 9.51
C LEU A 17 20.52 26.10 9.84
N GLU A 18 21.78 26.45 9.55
CA GLU A 18 22.97 25.68 9.95
C GLU A 18 22.99 25.47 11.47
N ALA A 19 22.88 26.55 12.23
CA ALA A 19 22.94 26.49 13.69
C ALA A 19 21.79 25.66 14.30
N VAL A 20 20.55 25.84 13.84
CA VAL A 20 19.40 25.11 14.40
C VAL A 20 19.39 23.64 13.95
N SER A 21 19.77 23.34 12.72
CA SER A 21 19.85 21.95 12.22
C SER A 21 20.88 21.15 13.01
N ASP A 22 22.03 21.75 13.32
CA ASP A 22 23.09 21.11 14.10
C ASP A 22 22.78 21.08 15.61
N ARG A 23 21.77 21.81 16.10
CA ARG A 23 21.19 21.55 17.43
C ARG A 23 20.16 20.44 17.41
N MET A 24 19.35 20.36 16.36
CA MET A 24 18.36 19.29 16.18
C MET A 24 19.02 17.93 15.96
N VAL A 25 20.14 17.87 15.25
CA VAL A 25 20.99 16.67 15.12
C VAL A 25 22.47 17.07 15.24
N PRO A 26 23.05 17.05 16.45
CA PRO A 26 24.43 17.48 16.70
C PRO A 26 25.47 16.46 16.23
N GLU A 27 26.69 16.96 16.06
CA GLU A 27 27.87 16.13 15.85
C GLU A 27 28.25 15.41 17.15
N ASP A 28 28.66 14.15 16.99
CA ASP A 28 29.32 13.32 17.98
C ASP A 28 30.35 12.45 17.25
N GLU A 29 30.44 11.15 17.52
CA GLU A 29 31.20 10.22 16.66
C GLU A 29 30.65 10.14 15.22
N TRP A 30 29.42 10.63 15.00
CA TRP A 30 28.72 10.68 13.73
C TRP A 30 28.45 12.14 13.32
N PRO A 31 28.33 12.43 12.02
CA PRO A 31 28.18 13.80 11.53
C PRO A 31 26.93 14.50 12.11
N SER A 32 27.00 15.83 12.24
CA SER A 32 25.82 16.68 12.45
C SER A 32 24.86 16.64 11.25
N ALA A 33 23.70 17.27 11.38
CA ALA A 33 22.77 17.50 10.28
C ALA A 33 23.48 18.10 9.05
N THR A 34 24.22 19.20 9.25
CA THR A 34 24.90 19.91 8.17
C THR A 34 26.00 19.05 7.54
N ASN A 35 26.82 18.38 8.35
CA ASN A 35 27.88 17.49 7.86
C ASN A 35 27.32 16.28 7.10
N ALA A 36 26.13 15.81 7.46
CA ALA A 36 25.37 14.78 6.74
C ALA A 36 24.64 15.31 5.47
N GLY A 37 24.73 16.60 5.15
CA GLY A 37 24.14 17.18 3.94
C GLY A 37 22.67 17.57 4.06
N VAL A 38 22.11 17.69 5.27
CA VAL A 38 20.70 18.07 5.49
C VAL A 38 20.33 19.39 4.80
N LEU A 39 21.23 20.38 4.78
CA LEU A 39 20.93 21.65 4.10
C LEU A 39 20.63 21.47 2.61
N SER A 40 21.34 20.59 1.92
CA SER A 40 21.08 20.29 0.51
C SER A 40 19.73 19.61 0.30
N TYR A 41 19.27 18.81 1.28
CA TYR A 41 17.90 18.30 1.29
C TYR A 41 16.88 19.43 1.49
N LEU A 42 17.10 20.32 2.45
CA LEU A 42 16.21 21.45 2.74
C LEU A 42 16.08 22.42 1.56
N GLU A 43 17.19 22.73 0.87
CA GLU A 43 17.18 23.55 -0.35
C GLU A 43 16.29 22.92 -1.44
N ARG A 44 16.45 21.61 -1.69
CA ARG A 44 15.62 20.88 -2.66
C ARG A 44 14.15 20.85 -2.24
N HIS A 45 13.88 20.62 -0.96
CA HIS A 45 12.52 20.57 -0.46
C HIS A 45 11.83 21.94 -0.53
N ALA A 46 12.56 23.03 -0.29
CA ALA A 46 12.02 24.38 -0.40
C ALA A 46 11.61 24.74 -1.85
N ASP A 47 12.21 24.10 -2.87
CA ASP A 47 11.77 24.20 -4.26
C ASP A 47 10.51 23.37 -4.57
N GLU A 48 10.33 22.26 -3.85
CA GLU A 48 9.16 21.38 -3.99
C GLU A 48 7.93 21.93 -3.28
N ASP A 49 8.11 22.56 -2.10
CA ASP A 49 7.07 23.19 -1.30
C ASP A 49 7.46 24.63 -0.90
N PRO A 50 7.43 25.57 -1.87
CA PRO A 50 7.77 26.97 -1.60
C PRO A 50 6.78 27.64 -0.65
N GLY A 51 5.55 27.11 -0.55
CA GLY A 51 4.50 27.63 0.32
C GLY A 51 4.82 27.43 1.79
N THR A 52 5.12 26.19 2.21
CA THR A 52 5.55 25.92 3.59
C THR A 52 6.82 26.69 3.94
N TRP A 53 7.77 26.80 3.00
CA TRP A 53 8.97 27.57 3.25
C TRP A 53 8.67 29.05 3.53
N THR A 54 7.93 29.70 2.63
CA THR A 54 7.69 31.15 2.67
C THR A 54 6.73 31.54 3.80
N ASN A 55 5.76 30.68 4.11
CA ASN A 55 4.68 31.01 5.05
C ASN A 55 4.94 30.53 6.48
N LEU A 56 5.89 29.60 6.70
CA LEU A 56 6.15 29.02 8.03
C LEU A 56 7.63 29.02 8.38
N LEU A 57 8.48 28.40 7.54
CA LEU A 57 9.87 28.12 7.93
C LEU A 57 10.73 29.38 7.96
N GLU A 58 10.74 30.17 6.88
CA GLU A 58 11.57 31.38 6.81
C GLU A 58 11.16 32.45 7.83
N PRO A 59 9.86 32.80 7.99
CA PRO A 59 9.43 33.70 9.05
C PRO A 59 9.77 33.18 10.46
N GLY A 60 9.65 31.87 10.69
CA GLY A 60 10.00 31.24 11.97
C GLY A 60 11.50 31.28 12.28
N LEU A 61 12.36 31.09 11.27
CA LEU A 61 13.82 31.23 11.43
C LEU A 61 14.23 32.66 11.78
N LEU A 62 13.64 33.66 11.13
CA LEU A 62 13.90 35.07 11.44
C LEU A 62 13.38 35.44 12.83
N ALA A 63 12.20 34.93 13.22
CA ALA A 63 11.64 35.12 14.56
C ALA A 63 12.53 34.50 15.64
N LEU A 64 13.04 33.27 15.42
CA LEU A 64 14.02 32.62 16.30
C LEU A 64 15.27 33.49 16.50
N ASN A 65 15.80 34.08 15.43
CA ASN A 65 16.98 34.91 15.50
C ASN A 65 16.73 36.25 16.24
N ALA A 66 15.55 36.85 16.02
CA ALA A 66 15.11 38.03 16.75
C ALA A 66 14.93 37.73 18.24
N GLU A 67 14.30 36.61 18.59
CA GLU A 67 14.10 36.16 19.97
C GLU A 67 15.44 35.97 20.70
N ALA A 68 16.40 35.32 20.05
CA ALA A 68 17.77 35.20 20.56
C ALA A 68 18.41 36.57 20.84
N SER A 69 18.24 37.52 19.91
CA SER A 69 18.78 38.86 20.06
C SER A 69 18.14 39.64 21.21
N VAL A 70 16.83 39.47 21.42
CA VAL A 70 16.08 40.09 22.53
C VAL A 70 16.52 39.52 23.88
N HIS A 71 16.64 38.20 24.01
CA HIS A 71 16.94 37.54 25.28
C HIS A 71 18.43 37.53 25.66
N HIS A 72 19.32 37.47 24.67
CA HIS A 72 20.75 37.25 24.88
C HIS A 72 21.66 38.34 24.26
N GLY A 73 21.09 39.33 23.55
CA GLY A 73 21.84 40.43 22.96
C GLY A 73 22.67 40.07 21.73
N ARG A 74 22.51 38.87 21.17
CA ARG A 74 23.27 38.35 20.01
C ARG A 74 22.41 37.37 19.18
N PRO A 75 22.72 37.17 17.90
CA PRO A 75 21.92 36.30 17.02
C PRO A 75 21.99 34.83 17.46
N PHE A 76 20.98 34.04 17.06
CA PHE A 76 20.84 32.65 17.48
C PHE A 76 22.09 31.81 17.17
N ALA A 77 22.71 32.03 16.02
CA ALA A 77 23.90 31.28 15.61
C ALA A 77 25.11 31.48 16.55
N GLU A 78 25.21 32.62 17.24
CA GLU A 78 26.31 32.99 18.14
C GLU A 78 26.06 32.58 19.60
N LEU A 79 24.88 32.05 19.91
CA LEU A 79 24.56 31.53 21.24
C LEU A 79 25.36 30.26 21.56
N SER A 80 25.60 30.04 22.84
CA SER A 80 26.12 28.76 23.35
C SER A 80 25.11 27.62 23.10
N ALA A 81 25.56 26.37 23.16
CA ALA A 81 24.69 25.22 22.97
C ALA A 81 23.52 25.19 23.98
N GLU A 82 23.79 25.52 25.24
CA GLU A 82 22.78 25.57 26.30
C GLU A 82 21.72 26.67 26.05
N GLU A 83 22.16 27.87 25.66
CA GLU A 83 21.23 28.96 25.32
C GLU A 83 20.36 28.60 24.10
N LYS A 84 20.95 27.98 23.07
CA LYS A 84 20.19 27.50 21.90
C LYS A 84 19.16 26.46 22.30
N ASP A 85 19.56 25.48 23.10
CA ASP A 85 18.66 24.40 23.54
C ASP A 85 17.50 24.96 24.36
N ASN A 86 17.75 25.89 25.29
CA ASN A 86 16.71 26.51 26.10
C ASN A 86 15.66 27.23 25.23
N LEU A 87 16.10 28.04 24.25
CA LEU A 87 15.19 28.70 23.32
C LEU A 87 14.37 27.68 22.50
N LEU A 88 15.01 26.61 22.00
CA LEU A 88 14.31 25.58 21.23
C LEU A 88 13.29 24.80 22.08
N HIS A 89 13.57 24.53 23.35
CA HIS A 89 12.60 23.94 24.28
C HIS A 89 11.42 24.88 24.54
N ASP A 90 11.67 26.17 24.68
CA ASP A 90 10.62 27.17 24.90
C ASP A 90 9.68 27.29 23.68
N ILE A 91 10.22 27.23 22.47
CA ILE A 91 9.47 27.18 21.21
C ILE A 91 8.67 25.88 21.11
N GLN A 92 9.28 24.73 21.43
CA GLN A 92 8.58 23.44 21.43
C GLN A 92 7.39 23.40 22.40
N GLN A 93 7.46 24.16 23.49
CA GLN A 93 6.41 24.33 24.50
C GLN A 93 5.41 25.45 24.18
N ASP A 94 5.52 26.08 23.00
CA ASP A 94 4.65 27.18 22.55
C ASP A 94 4.63 28.37 23.52
N LYS A 95 5.79 28.69 24.13
CA LYS A 95 5.91 29.83 25.06
C LYS A 95 5.87 31.19 24.35
N TYR A 96 6.25 31.25 23.07
CA TYR A 96 6.27 32.48 22.29
C TYR A 96 5.02 32.58 21.41
N ARG A 97 4.18 33.59 21.70
CA ARG A 97 2.87 33.79 21.05
C ARG A 97 2.84 34.97 20.07
N ASP A 98 3.79 35.89 20.18
CA ASP A 98 3.85 37.11 19.36
C ASP A 98 4.69 36.93 18.09
N TRP A 99 5.04 35.68 17.75
CA TRP A 99 5.74 35.35 16.53
C TRP A 99 4.83 35.56 15.30
N PRO A 100 5.40 35.91 14.13
CA PRO A 100 4.63 36.03 12.88
C PRO A 100 4.01 34.70 12.43
N VAL A 101 4.48 33.59 13.00
CA VAL A 101 3.99 32.23 12.77
C VAL A 101 3.89 31.50 14.11
N PRO A 102 3.00 30.50 14.26
CA PRO A 102 2.95 29.67 15.46
C PRO A 102 4.30 28.98 15.72
N SER A 103 4.90 29.24 16.88
CA SER A 103 6.27 28.85 17.21
C SER A 103 6.44 27.32 17.26
N LYS A 104 5.48 26.61 17.90
CA LYS A 104 5.50 25.15 17.96
C LYS A 104 5.32 24.48 16.57
N PRO A 105 4.30 24.80 15.75
CA PRO A 105 4.21 24.27 14.39
C PRO A 105 5.44 24.53 13.51
N PHE A 106 6.09 25.69 13.65
CA PHE A 106 7.36 25.96 13.01
C PHE A 106 8.45 24.95 13.42
N PHE A 107 8.64 24.75 14.73
CA PHE A 107 9.64 23.83 15.25
C PHE A 107 9.37 22.39 14.81
N GLU A 108 8.13 21.93 14.87
CA GLU A 108 7.74 20.57 14.47
C GLU A 108 7.97 20.34 12.97
N ALA A 109 7.63 21.32 12.12
CA ALA A 109 7.87 21.25 10.68
C ALA A 109 9.37 21.22 10.36
N LEU A 110 10.16 22.11 10.97
CA LEU A 110 11.61 22.17 10.74
C LEU A 110 12.30 20.89 11.23
N LEU A 111 11.96 20.42 12.44
CA LEU A 111 12.51 19.18 12.99
C LEU A 111 12.21 17.99 12.07
N SER A 112 10.97 17.88 11.60
CA SER A 112 10.56 16.83 10.67
C SER A 112 11.41 16.83 9.41
N LEU A 113 11.68 17.99 8.80
CA LEU A 113 12.50 18.10 7.60
C LEU A 113 13.98 17.82 7.86
N VAL A 114 14.52 18.26 8.99
CA VAL A 114 15.92 17.97 9.38
C VAL A 114 16.11 16.46 9.56
N ILE A 115 15.18 15.80 10.24
CA ILE A 115 15.21 14.34 10.46
C ILE A 115 15.05 13.58 9.14
N GLU A 116 14.20 14.04 8.23
CA GLU A 116 14.07 13.48 6.90
C GLU A 116 15.35 13.59 6.08
N GLY A 117 15.99 14.75 6.09
CA GLY A 117 17.30 14.92 5.48
C GLY A 117 18.36 14.05 6.14
N TYR A 118 18.28 13.79 7.44
CA TYR A 118 19.31 13.03 8.16
C TYR A 118 19.15 11.52 8.03
N TYR A 119 17.94 10.98 8.19
CA TYR A 119 17.66 9.54 8.20
C TYR A 119 17.03 9.01 6.91
N GLY A 120 16.66 9.88 5.98
CA GLY A 120 16.10 9.51 4.68
C GLY A 120 17.13 8.91 3.71
N SER A 121 16.66 8.64 2.50
CA SER A 121 17.46 8.12 1.40
C SER A 121 18.52 9.14 0.94
N PRO A 122 19.81 8.77 0.83
CA PRO A 122 20.88 9.67 0.38
C PRO A 122 20.59 10.33 -0.98
N GLU A 123 19.85 9.65 -1.86
CA GLU A 123 19.45 10.15 -3.17
C GLU A 123 18.60 11.43 -3.09
N ALA A 124 17.87 11.62 -1.98
CA ALA A 124 17.08 12.81 -1.71
C ALA A 124 17.95 14.07 -1.43
N GLY A 125 19.25 13.90 -1.19
CA GLY A 125 20.22 15.00 -1.04
C GLY A 125 20.77 15.20 0.37
N GLY A 126 20.16 14.53 1.36
CA GLY A 126 20.66 14.43 2.72
C GLY A 126 21.44 13.13 2.96
N ASN A 127 21.62 12.74 4.22
CA ASN A 127 22.26 11.50 4.66
C ASN A 127 23.48 11.09 3.82
N ARG A 128 24.42 12.01 3.63
CA ARG A 128 25.56 11.85 2.72
C ARG A 128 26.32 10.55 3.01
N GLY A 129 26.42 9.69 2.01
CA GLY A 129 27.08 8.39 2.12
C GLY A 129 26.37 7.37 3.02
N GLY A 130 25.11 7.61 3.40
CA GLY A 130 24.34 6.72 4.27
C GLY A 130 24.87 6.67 5.71
N LYS A 131 25.55 7.73 6.19
CA LYS A 131 26.20 7.73 7.50
C LYS A 131 25.24 7.55 8.67
N SER A 132 24.03 8.12 8.61
CA SER A 132 23.03 7.87 9.65
C SER A 132 22.49 6.44 9.62
N TRP A 133 22.52 5.77 8.45
CA TRP A 133 22.12 4.38 8.32
C TRP A 133 23.18 3.45 8.90
N GLU A 134 24.46 3.72 8.62
CA GLU A 134 25.59 3.05 9.25
C GLU A 134 25.51 3.17 10.78
N MET A 135 25.25 4.38 11.28
CA MET A 135 25.11 4.69 12.69
C MET A 135 24.07 3.83 13.43
N ILE A 136 22.88 3.66 12.84
CA ILE A 136 21.78 2.89 13.46
C ILE A 136 21.78 1.42 13.05
N GLY A 137 22.67 1.01 12.14
CA GLY A 137 22.74 -0.34 11.60
C GLY A 137 21.69 -0.69 10.54
N PHE A 138 21.09 0.30 9.87
CA PHE A 138 20.23 0.05 8.72
C PHE A 138 21.06 -0.32 7.48
N ARG A 139 20.72 -1.45 6.86
CA ARG A 139 21.43 -2.00 5.70
C ARG A 139 20.43 -2.31 4.58
N PRO A 140 20.10 -1.33 3.72
CA PRO A 140 19.22 -1.59 2.59
C PRO A 140 19.94 -2.40 1.51
N GLY A 141 19.18 -3.20 0.77
CA GLY A 141 19.72 -3.95 -0.37
C GLY A 141 20.05 -5.41 -0.02
N PRO A 142 20.34 -6.23 -1.05
CA PRO A 142 20.48 -7.66 -0.88
C PRO A 142 21.75 -8.05 -0.12
N LEU A 143 21.82 -9.32 0.29
CA LEU A 143 23.03 -9.89 0.88
C LEU A 143 24.27 -9.67 -0.01
N PRO A 144 25.47 -9.50 0.59
CA PRO A 144 26.71 -9.37 -0.16
C PRO A 144 26.90 -10.50 -1.17
N GLY A 145 27.37 -10.16 -2.38
CA GLY A 145 27.61 -11.12 -3.47
C GLY A 145 26.38 -11.42 -4.34
N ILE A 146 25.18 -10.97 -3.97
CA ILE A 146 23.98 -11.12 -4.81
C ILE A 146 23.93 -9.99 -5.84
N LYS A 147 23.88 -10.36 -7.13
CA LYS A 147 23.75 -9.41 -8.23
C LYS A 147 22.40 -8.69 -8.15
N ALA A 148 22.43 -7.36 -8.05
CA ALA A 148 21.27 -6.49 -8.08
C ALA A 148 21.64 -5.09 -8.64
N PRO A 149 20.73 -4.40 -9.34
CA PRO A 149 19.43 -4.92 -9.78
C PRO A 149 19.58 -6.00 -10.86
N VAL A 150 18.68 -6.98 -10.84
CA VAL A 150 18.55 -7.97 -11.91
C VAL A 150 17.80 -7.33 -13.07
N GLU A 151 18.24 -7.62 -14.29
CA GLU A 151 17.58 -7.15 -15.50
C GLU A 151 16.16 -7.70 -15.58
N GLU A 152 15.19 -6.81 -15.78
CA GLU A 152 13.79 -7.17 -15.86
C GLU A 152 13.41 -7.51 -17.30
N ILE A 153 12.58 -8.55 -17.45
CA ILE A 153 12.04 -8.95 -18.74
C ILE A 153 11.30 -7.77 -19.36
N ASP A 154 11.53 -7.54 -20.65
CA ASP A 154 10.81 -6.52 -21.39
C ASP A 154 9.37 -6.95 -21.68
N LEU A 155 8.45 -6.00 -21.61
CA LEU A 155 7.04 -6.20 -21.92
C LEU A 155 6.69 -5.28 -23.09
N PRO A 156 6.73 -5.79 -24.34
CA PRO A 156 6.42 -5.01 -25.52
C PRO A 156 5.06 -4.31 -25.41
N GLN A 157 5.07 -2.99 -25.62
CA GLN A 157 3.87 -2.16 -25.58
C GLN A 157 3.46 -1.75 -27.00
N ARG A 158 2.15 -1.67 -27.23
CA ARG A 158 1.56 -1.09 -28.44
C ARG A 158 1.32 0.40 -28.25
N SER A 159 1.51 1.16 -29.31
CA SER A 159 0.99 2.53 -29.38
C SER A 159 -0.49 2.53 -29.74
N PHE A 160 -1.15 3.67 -29.48
CA PHE A 160 -2.56 3.88 -29.78
C PHE A 160 -2.94 3.55 -31.24
N ASP A 161 -2.05 3.86 -32.20
CA ASP A 161 -2.28 3.60 -33.63
C ASP A 161 -2.02 2.14 -34.04
N GLN A 162 -1.28 1.38 -33.22
CA GLN A 162 -0.96 -0.02 -33.47
C GLN A 162 -2.05 -0.98 -32.96
N LEU A 163 -3.00 -0.51 -32.16
CA LEU A 163 -4.09 -1.36 -31.69
C LEU A 163 -4.96 -1.82 -32.87
N ARG A 164 -5.50 -3.03 -32.75
CA ARG A 164 -6.53 -3.54 -33.66
C ARG A 164 -7.87 -2.86 -33.37
N ASP A 165 -8.76 -2.84 -34.35
CA ASP A 165 -10.12 -2.30 -34.15
C ASP A 165 -11.02 -3.22 -33.32
N ARG A 166 -10.66 -4.50 -33.22
CA ARG A 166 -11.39 -5.53 -32.48
C ARG A 166 -10.43 -6.53 -31.83
N TYR A 167 -10.77 -6.93 -30.62
CA TYR A 167 -10.17 -8.05 -29.90
C TYR A 167 -11.25 -9.04 -29.47
N ASP A 168 -10.87 -10.30 -29.24
CA ASP A 168 -11.78 -11.28 -28.65
C ASP A 168 -12.05 -10.91 -27.20
N VAL A 169 -11.01 -10.50 -26.46
CA VAL A 169 -11.15 -10.05 -25.07
C VAL A 169 -10.35 -8.78 -24.81
N VAL A 170 -10.99 -7.82 -24.12
CA VAL A 170 -10.31 -6.67 -23.52
C VAL A 170 -10.22 -6.86 -22.01
N VAL A 171 -9.01 -6.80 -21.45
CA VAL A 171 -8.73 -6.84 -20.01
C VAL A 171 -8.30 -5.44 -19.55
N ILE A 172 -9.05 -4.87 -18.60
CA ILE A 172 -8.84 -3.52 -18.09
C ILE A 172 -8.09 -3.59 -16.75
N GLY A 173 -6.80 -3.28 -16.78
CA GLY A 173 -5.89 -3.32 -15.63
C GLY A 173 -4.90 -4.50 -15.71
N ALA A 174 -3.61 -4.21 -15.49
CA ALA A 174 -2.53 -5.20 -15.54
C ALA A 174 -2.09 -5.67 -14.13
N GLY A 175 -3.01 -5.63 -13.16
CA GLY A 175 -2.78 -6.00 -11.77
C GLY A 175 -2.82 -7.51 -11.49
N ALA A 176 -2.99 -7.88 -10.22
CA ALA A 176 -3.00 -9.29 -9.77
C ALA A 176 -3.99 -10.17 -10.53
N GLY A 177 -5.26 -9.75 -10.62
CA GLY A 177 -6.28 -10.54 -11.32
C GLY A 177 -6.30 -10.32 -12.83
N GLY A 178 -6.00 -9.12 -13.33
CA GLY A 178 -5.95 -8.83 -14.76
C GLY A 178 -4.83 -9.58 -15.49
N SER A 179 -3.64 -9.67 -14.89
CA SER A 179 -2.52 -10.43 -15.47
C SER A 179 -2.79 -11.94 -15.54
N VAL A 180 -3.43 -12.52 -14.52
CA VAL A 180 -3.89 -13.92 -14.55
C VAL A 180 -4.91 -14.13 -15.65
N ALA A 181 -5.93 -13.28 -15.73
CA ALA A 181 -6.96 -13.39 -16.76
C ALA A 181 -6.35 -13.29 -18.17
N ALA A 182 -5.49 -12.30 -18.41
CA ALA A 182 -4.81 -12.14 -19.69
C ALA A 182 -3.99 -13.37 -20.09
N ALA A 183 -3.25 -13.97 -19.15
CA ALA A 183 -2.45 -15.17 -19.40
C ALA A 183 -3.32 -16.34 -19.86
N ILE A 184 -4.35 -16.68 -19.09
CA ILE A 184 -5.23 -17.82 -19.40
C ILE A 184 -5.95 -17.64 -20.72
N LEU A 185 -6.44 -16.42 -20.99
CA LEU A 185 -7.15 -16.12 -22.23
C LEU A 185 -6.24 -16.16 -23.45
N ALA A 186 -5.05 -15.55 -23.39
CA ALA A 186 -4.11 -15.54 -24.51
C ALA A 186 -3.51 -16.93 -24.77
N GLU A 187 -3.23 -17.72 -23.72
CA GLU A 187 -2.77 -19.11 -23.82
C GLU A 187 -3.83 -20.04 -24.43
N SER A 188 -5.11 -19.67 -24.30
CA SER A 188 -6.22 -20.38 -24.95
C SER A 188 -6.38 -20.01 -26.44
N GLY A 189 -5.52 -19.12 -26.97
CA GLY A 189 -5.51 -18.72 -28.38
C GLY A 189 -6.38 -17.51 -28.72
N LEU A 190 -6.93 -16.81 -27.73
CA LEU A 190 -7.76 -15.61 -27.95
C LEU A 190 -6.89 -14.38 -28.19
N ASP A 191 -7.35 -13.48 -29.05
CA ASP A 191 -6.74 -12.16 -29.21
C ASP A 191 -7.12 -11.25 -28.03
N VAL A 192 -6.14 -10.97 -27.16
CA VAL A 192 -6.30 -10.21 -25.92
C VAL A 192 -5.66 -8.83 -26.02
N LEU A 193 -6.39 -7.80 -25.58
CA LEU A 193 -5.83 -6.48 -25.29
C LEU A 193 -5.84 -6.22 -23.78
N VAL A 194 -4.66 -5.99 -23.20
CA VAL A 194 -4.50 -5.52 -21.82
C VAL A 194 -4.27 -4.02 -21.83
N ILE A 195 -5.07 -3.29 -21.04
CA ILE A 195 -5.02 -1.83 -20.95
C ILE A 195 -4.65 -1.44 -19.51
N GLU A 196 -3.52 -0.77 -19.35
CA GLU A 196 -3.02 -0.30 -18.05
C GLU A 196 -2.99 1.23 -18.01
N ARG A 197 -3.55 1.81 -16.94
CA ARG A 197 -3.59 3.26 -16.77
C ARG A 197 -2.24 3.86 -16.41
N GLY A 198 -1.38 3.08 -15.75
CA GLY A 198 -0.04 3.49 -15.36
C GLY A 198 1.02 3.11 -16.40
N SER A 199 2.22 3.63 -16.19
CA SER A 199 3.39 3.27 -16.99
C SER A 199 3.95 1.90 -16.58
N TRP A 200 4.74 1.27 -17.45
CA TRP A 200 5.60 0.16 -17.05
C TRP A 200 6.86 0.70 -16.34
N LEU A 201 6.84 0.73 -15.00
CA LEU A 201 7.96 1.27 -14.21
C LEU A 201 8.95 0.15 -13.84
N ARG A 202 10.14 0.19 -14.44
CA ARG A 202 11.25 -0.70 -14.10
C ARG A 202 11.85 -0.35 -12.74
N TYR A 203 12.70 -1.22 -12.19
CA TYR A 203 13.25 -1.10 -10.84
C TYR A 203 13.84 0.29 -10.55
N GLY A 204 14.67 0.79 -11.47
CA GLY A 204 15.31 2.10 -11.33
C GLY A 204 14.32 3.28 -11.40
N GLU A 205 13.17 3.09 -12.04
CA GLU A 205 12.13 4.12 -12.20
C GLU A 205 11.16 4.15 -11.01
N VAL A 206 10.90 2.99 -10.38
CA VAL A 206 10.18 2.92 -9.09
C VAL A 206 11.00 3.58 -7.98
N GLY A 207 12.33 3.51 -8.06
CA GLY A 207 13.23 4.21 -7.15
C GLY A 207 13.19 3.71 -5.70
N SER A 208 13.96 4.41 -4.85
CA SER A 208 14.23 4.03 -3.46
C SER A 208 13.85 5.10 -2.44
N ASP A 209 13.05 6.11 -2.83
CA ASP A 209 12.63 7.20 -1.93
C ASP A 209 11.75 6.67 -0.78
N HIS A 210 12.21 6.91 0.46
CA HIS A 210 11.52 6.47 1.68
C HIS A 210 10.28 7.30 2.02
N LEU A 211 10.12 8.49 1.44
CA LEU A 211 9.03 9.45 1.69
C LEU A 211 8.00 9.51 0.56
N ARG A 212 8.29 8.85 -0.57
CA ARG A 212 7.40 8.76 -1.75
C ARG A 212 7.16 7.32 -2.14
N ASN A 213 6.52 6.56 -1.26
CA ASN A 213 6.15 5.18 -1.54
C ASN A 213 4.85 4.79 -0.85
N HIS A 214 4.39 3.57 -1.11
CA HIS A 214 3.13 3.05 -0.58
C HIS A 214 3.14 2.72 0.92
N ARG A 215 4.29 2.77 1.61
CA ARG A 215 4.37 2.59 3.07
C ARG A 215 4.41 3.93 3.82
N LEU A 216 5.15 4.90 3.29
CA LEU A 216 5.25 6.26 3.79
C LEU A 216 5.14 7.22 2.60
N SER A 217 3.93 7.73 2.39
CA SER A 217 3.53 8.55 1.25
C SER A 217 3.45 10.05 1.61
N LYS A 218 4.42 10.58 2.35
CA LYS A 218 4.33 11.97 2.85
C LYS A 218 4.28 13.00 1.71
N TYR A 219 4.99 12.72 0.61
CA TYR A 219 5.14 13.65 -0.51
C TYR A 219 4.70 13.06 -1.86
N GLY A 220 3.95 11.96 -1.85
CA GLY A 220 3.55 11.26 -3.07
C GLY A 220 3.77 9.76 -3.03
N HIS A 221 3.67 9.16 -4.21
CA HIS A 221 3.90 7.74 -4.46
C HIS A 221 4.85 7.58 -5.64
N ASN A 222 5.66 6.53 -5.60
CA ASN A 222 6.60 6.16 -6.66
C ASN A 222 5.97 5.39 -7.83
N THR A 223 4.74 4.91 -7.69
CA THR A 223 4.04 4.17 -8.75
C THR A 223 2.67 4.78 -9.04
N GLY A 224 2.61 6.11 -9.04
CA GLY A 224 1.42 6.87 -9.38
C GLY A 224 0.24 6.76 -8.40
N PRO A 225 -0.86 7.47 -8.72
CA PRO A 225 -0.94 8.44 -9.83
C PRO A 225 -0.12 9.71 -9.57
N SER A 226 0.05 10.54 -10.61
CA SER A 226 0.59 11.90 -10.43
C SER A 226 -0.35 12.73 -9.54
N LEU A 227 0.21 13.66 -8.77
CA LEU A 227 -0.58 14.53 -7.89
C LEU A 227 -1.59 15.38 -8.65
N GLU A 228 -1.17 15.95 -9.77
CA GLU A 228 -2.02 16.75 -10.63
C GLU A 228 -2.99 15.87 -11.43
N GLY A 229 -4.24 16.31 -11.52
CA GLY A 229 -5.26 15.73 -12.39
C GLY A 229 -5.88 14.39 -11.94
N ASN A 230 -5.47 13.86 -10.78
CA ASN A 230 -5.92 12.55 -10.28
C ASN A 230 -6.61 12.62 -8.91
N SER A 231 -7.21 13.75 -8.55
CA SER A 231 -7.92 13.88 -7.27
C SER A 231 -9.09 12.90 -7.14
N ARG A 232 -9.44 12.60 -5.88
CA ARG A 232 -10.71 11.96 -5.51
C ARG A 232 -11.47 12.90 -4.59
N THR A 233 -12.69 12.53 -4.23
CA THR A 233 -13.41 13.21 -3.15
C THR A 233 -13.81 12.23 -2.06
N ILE A 234 -13.96 12.74 -0.84
CA ILE A 234 -14.54 12.03 0.29
C ILE A 234 -15.77 12.80 0.77
N LEU A 235 -16.89 12.09 0.92
CA LEU A 235 -18.12 12.62 1.50
C LEU A 235 -18.06 12.42 3.02
N LEU A 236 -17.88 13.53 3.74
CA LEU A 236 -17.79 13.53 5.19
C LEU A 236 -19.17 13.41 5.85
N PRO A 237 -19.24 12.97 7.12
CA PRO A 237 -20.45 13.11 7.93
C PRO A 237 -20.99 14.55 7.85
N GLY A 238 -22.28 14.71 7.58
CA GLY A 238 -22.91 16.01 7.34
C GLY A 238 -23.00 16.43 5.87
N GLY A 239 -22.52 15.60 4.93
CA GLY A 239 -22.73 15.79 3.50
C GLY A 239 -21.73 16.72 2.81
N VAL A 240 -20.64 17.09 3.49
CA VAL A 240 -19.58 17.92 2.92
C VAL A 240 -18.67 17.05 2.05
N GLU A 241 -18.58 17.39 0.76
CA GLU A 241 -17.63 16.78 -0.16
C GLU A 241 -16.27 17.49 -0.07
N ARG A 242 -15.22 16.76 0.29
CA ARG A 242 -13.85 17.28 0.36
C ARG A 242 -12.98 16.63 -0.71
N ILE A 243 -12.19 17.44 -1.42
CA ILE A 243 -11.17 16.96 -2.34
C ILE A 243 -10.02 16.32 -1.54
N THR A 244 -9.58 15.15 -1.99
CA THR A 244 -8.40 14.47 -1.46
C THR A 244 -7.42 14.16 -2.60
N VAL A 245 -6.14 14.32 -2.32
CA VAL A 245 -5.05 14.15 -3.29
C VAL A 245 -4.35 12.80 -3.10
N PRO A 246 -3.65 12.25 -4.12
CA PRO A 246 -3.20 10.85 -4.13
C PRO A 246 -2.47 10.33 -2.90
N PHE A 247 -1.73 11.19 -2.20
CA PHE A 247 -0.88 10.80 -1.07
C PHE A 247 -1.55 10.89 0.31
N GLU A 248 -2.74 11.48 0.38
CA GLU A 248 -3.54 11.52 1.60
C GLU A 248 -4.15 10.14 1.88
N GLY A 249 -4.29 9.78 3.16
CA GLY A 249 -4.86 8.50 3.56
C GLY A 249 -6.28 8.25 3.03
N ASP A 250 -7.10 9.30 2.98
CA ASP A 250 -8.47 9.26 2.47
C ASP A 250 -8.54 9.05 0.95
N TYR A 251 -7.42 9.20 0.24
CA TYR A 251 -7.38 8.87 -1.17
C TYR A 251 -7.50 7.38 -1.40
N HIS A 252 -7.06 6.54 -0.46
CA HIS A 252 -7.06 5.09 -0.61
C HIS A 252 -6.29 4.64 -1.86
N ASN A 253 -5.01 5.01 -1.94
CA ASN A 253 -4.22 4.75 -3.13
C ASN A 253 -3.81 3.27 -3.26
N ASN A 254 -3.85 2.79 -4.50
CA ASN A 254 -3.24 1.54 -4.94
C ASN A 254 -2.26 1.85 -6.08
N ALA A 255 -1.21 1.05 -6.23
CA ALA A 255 -0.20 1.29 -7.25
C ALA A 255 -0.79 1.27 -8.67
N MET A 256 -0.46 2.30 -9.46
CA MET A 256 -0.86 2.51 -10.84
C MET A 256 0.37 2.37 -11.75
N THR A 257 0.70 1.12 -12.05
CA THR A 257 1.80 0.70 -12.91
C THR A 257 1.51 -0.72 -13.37
N VAL A 258 2.19 -1.21 -14.41
CA VAL A 258 2.08 -2.62 -14.81
C VAL A 258 2.45 -3.54 -13.63
N GLY A 259 1.58 -4.52 -13.36
CA GLY A 259 1.62 -5.36 -12.14
C GLY A 259 0.77 -4.82 -10.99
N GLY A 260 0.32 -3.56 -11.05
CA GLY A 260 -0.46 -2.89 -10.02
C GLY A 260 0.19 -2.99 -8.64
N GLY A 261 -0.62 -3.24 -7.61
CA GLY A 261 -0.15 -3.44 -6.23
C GLY A 261 0.95 -4.49 -6.08
N THR A 262 0.97 -5.54 -6.92
CA THR A 262 1.96 -6.64 -6.82
C THR A 262 3.39 -6.18 -7.11
N ARG A 263 3.57 -5.04 -7.78
CA ARG A 263 4.88 -4.41 -8.00
C ARG A 263 5.55 -4.02 -6.67
N VAL A 264 4.77 -3.53 -5.72
CA VAL A 264 5.25 -2.87 -4.48
C VAL A 264 4.62 -3.44 -3.20
N TYR A 265 3.88 -4.54 -3.25
CA TYR A 265 3.30 -5.18 -2.06
C TYR A 265 4.31 -5.97 -1.21
N GLY A 266 3.83 -6.50 -0.08
CA GLY A 266 4.57 -7.38 0.83
C GLY A 266 4.54 -8.87 0.48
N ALA A 267 3.83 -9.24 -0.60
CA ALA A 267 3.80 -10.60 -1.16
C ALA A 267 3.23 -11.71 -0.27
N GLN A 268 2.50 -11.43 0.81
CA GLN A 268 1.85 -12.48 1.59
C GLN A 268 0.76 -13.22 0.80
N ALA A 269 0.81 -14.54 0.84
CA ALA A 269 0.02 -15.44 0.00
C ALA A 269 -0.92 -16.32 0.85
N TRP A 270 -1.91 -15.69 1.49
CA TRP A 270 -2.84 -16.38 2.37
C TRP A 270 -4.08 -16.89 1.63
N ARG A 271 -4.39 -18.19 1.73
CA ARG A 271 -5.73 -18.71 1.35
C ARG A 271 -6.73 -18.29 2.41
N PHE A 272 -7.92 -17.77 2.10
CA PHE A 272 -8.96 -17.47 3.11
C PHE A 272 -9.33 -18.69 3.96
N HIS A 273 -9.77 -18.46 5.20
CA HIS A 273 -10.25 -19.53 6.07
C HIS A 273 -11.58 -20.08 5.53
N PRO A 274 -11.88 -21.39 5.65
CA PRO A 274 -13.16 -21.93 5.17
C PRO A 274 -14.41 -21.25 5.75
N ASP A 275 -14.34 -20.75 6.98
CA ASP A 275 -15.43 -19.99 7.61
C ASP A 275 -15.60 -18.57 7.07
N ASP A 276 -14.60 -17.98 6.40
CA ASP A 276 -14.73 -16.66 5.75
C ASP A 276 -15.80 -16.68 4.64
N PHE A 277 -16.07 -17.86 4.06
CA PHE A 277 -17.08 -18.08 3.03
C PHE A 277 -18.52 -18.14 3.56
N ARG A 278 -18.70 -18.29 4.89
CA ARG A 278 -20.01 -18.50 5.54
C ARG A 278 -20.19 -17.66 6.79
N MET A 279 -19.71 -16.42 6.74
CA MET A 279 -19.70 -15.49 7.88
C MET A 279 -21.10 -15.17 8.43
N ALA A 280 -22.07 -14.89 7.57
CA ALA A 280 -23.43 -14.58 7.99
C ALA A 280 -24.13 -15.82 8.55
N THR A 281 -23.95 -17.00 7.94
CA THR A 281 -24.46 -18.26 8.51
C THR A 281 -23.83 -18.57 9.87
N ARG A 282 -22.51 -18.33 10.02
CA ARG A 282 -21.78 -18.67 11.25
C ARG A 282 -22.06 -17.71 12.41
N TYR A 283 -22.13 -16.41 12.13
CA TYR A 283 -22.16 -15.37 13.16
C TYR A 283 -23.49 -14.60 13.23
N GLY A 284 -24.41 -14.85 12.31
CA GLY A 284 -25.54 -13.95 12.06
C GLY A 284 -25.09 -12.68 11.33
N ILE A 285 -26.02 -11.75 11.14
CA ILE A 285 -25.77 -10.47 10.48
C ILE A 285 -25.81 -9.38 11.56
N PRO A 286 -24.66 -8.77 11.93
CA PRO A 286 -24.63 -7.67 12.88
C PRO A 286 -25.49 -6.49 12.43
N ASP A 287 -26.15 -5.83 13.38
CA ASP A 287 -26.95 -4.64 13.11
C ASP A 287 -26.12 -3.55 12.42
N GLY A 288 -26.65 -2.97 11.35
CA GLY A 288 -25.96 -1.94 10.57
C GLY A 288 -24.87 -2.47 9.62
N SER A 289 -24.65 -3.78 9.57
CA SER A 289 -23.78 -4.41 8.58
C SER A 289 -24.52 -4.84 7.31
N SER A 290 -23.77 -5.09 6.25
CA SER A 290 -24.22 -5.78 5.04
C SER A 290 -23.57 -7.15 4.89
N LEU A 291 -23.22 -7.78 6.02
CA LEU A 291 -22.55 -9.08 6.07
C LEU A 291 -23.39 -10.13 5.36
N SER A 292 -22.73 -10.91 4.50
CA SER A 292 -23.34 -11.96 3.70
C SER A 292 -22.38 -13.13 3.58
N ASP A 293 -22.92 -14.30 3.29
CA ASP A 293 -22.14 -15.45 2.86
C ASP A 293 -21.71 -15.29 1.40
N TRP A 294 -20.60 -15.94 1.08
CA TRP A 294 -20.17 -16.10 -0.30
C TRP A 294 -21.13 -17.06 -1.02
N PRO A 295 -21.43 -16.84 -2.30
CA PRO A 295 -22.24 -17.76 -3.09
C PRO A 295 -21.45 -19.00 -3.57
N ILE A 296 -20.19 -19.12 -3.15
CA ILE A 296 -19.30 -20.25 -3.37
C ILE A 296 -18.70 -20.68 -2.03
N ARG A 297 -18.26 -21.93 -1.95
CA ARG A 297 -17.60 -22.48 -0.77
C ARG A 297 -16.09 -22.48 -0.97
N TYR A 298 -15.35 -22.65 0.12
CA TYR A 298 -13.90 -22.84 0.07
C TYR A 298 -13.49 -23.95 -0.91
N GLN A 299 -14.20 -25.08 -0.91
CA GLN A 299 -13.91 -26.24 -1.78
C GLN A 299 -14.04 -25.90 -3.26
N ASP A 300 -14.88 -24.92 -3.63
CA ASP A 300 -15.05 -24.51 -5.01
C ASP A 300 -13.86 -23.62 -5.48
N LEU A 301 -13.09 -23.06 -4.54
CA LEU A 301 -11.91 -22.23 -4.80
C LEU A 301 -10.57 -22.91 -4.48
N GLU A 302 -10.57 -24.00 -3.69
CA GLU A 302 -9.38 -24.73 -3.25
C GLU A 302 -8.44 -25.12 -4.41
N PRO A 303 -8.92 -25.70 -5.53
CA PRO A 303 -8.03 -26.05 -6.64
C PRO A 303 -7.38 -24.82 -7.28
N TYR A 304 -8.07 -23.68 -7.25
CA TYR A 304 -7.55 -22.43 -7.80
C TYR A 304 -6.58 -21.72 -6.85
N TYR A 305 -6.71 -21.93 -5.54
CA TYR A 305 -5.67 -21.53 -4.59
C TYR A 305 -4.38 -22.30 -4.85
N GLU A 306 -4.46 -23.63 -4.97
CA GLU A 306 -3.28 -24.45 -5.29
C GLU A 306 -2.66 -24.01 -6.62
N ARG A 307 -3.49 -23.84 -7.65
CA ARG A 307 -3.03 -23.35 -8.96
C ARG A 307 -2.33 -22.00 -8.87
N ALA A 308 -2.90 -21.04 -8.14
CA ALA A 308 -2.28 -19.74 -7.94
C ALA A 308 -0.96 -19.84 -7.17
N GLU A 309 -0.88 -20.72 -6.17
CA GLU A 309 0.36 -20.96 -5.42
C GLU A 309 1.46 -21.53 -6.32
N TRP A 310 1.14 -22.49 -7.17
CA TRP A 310 2.10 -23.19 -8.04
C TRP A 310 2.50 -22.41 -9.28
N GLU A 311 1.54 -21.80 -9.98
CA GLU A 311 1.78 -21.11 -11.25
C GLU A 311 2.38 -19.71 -11.08
N VAL A 312 2.04 -19.00 -9.99
CA VAL A 312 2.65 -17.68 -9.69
C VAL A 312 3.92 -17.83 -8.85
N GLY A 313 4.03 -18.91 -8.08
CA GLY A 313 5.19 -19.25 -7.26
C GLY A 313 5.08 -18.71 -5.84
N VAL A 314 4.69 -19.58 -4.90
CA VAL A 314 4.63 -19.28 -3.47
C VAL A 314 5.68 -20.10 -2.72
N SER A 315 6.50 -19.45 -1.90
CA SER A 315 7.31 -20.10 -0.89
C SER A 315 6.53 -20.25 0.41
N GLY A 316 6.67 -21.37 1.10
CA GLY A 316 6.00 -21.56 2.39
C GLY A 316 6.24 -22.93 3.00
N ASP A 317 5.61 -23.15 4.15
CA ASP A 317 5.54 -24.46 4.81
C ASP A 317 4.07 -24.84 4.93
N GLY A 318 3.67 -25.89 4.21
CA GLY A 318 2.28 -26.36 4.18
C GLY A 318 1.75 -26.83 5.53
N ASN A 319 2.63 -27.15 6.48
CA ASN A 319 2.27 -27.61 7.83
C ASN A 319 2.22 -26.48 8.86
N ALA A 320 2.65 -25.27 8.51
CA ALA A 320 2.81 -24.17 9.48
C ALA A 320 1.48 -23.57 9.97
N HIS A 321 0.41 -23.69 9.17
CA HIS A 321 -0.89 -23.04 9.42
C HIS A 321 -2.03 -23.99 9.05
N SER A 322 -2.18 -25.05 9.82
CA SER A 322 -3.11 -26.16 9.53
C SER A 322 -4.59 -25.73 9.45
N GLY A 323 -4.96 -24.63 10.11
CA GLY A 323 -6.30 -24.05 10.05
C GLY A 323 -6.68 -23.36 8.74
N ARG A 324 -5.75 -23.13 7.80
CA ARG A 324 -5.99 -22.35 6.55
C ARG A 324 -6.60 -23.15 5.41
N GLY A 325 -7.38 -24.17 5.76
CA GLY A 325 -8.00 -25.10 4.84
C GLY A 325 -7.07 -26.19 4.33
N ILE A 326 -7.66 -27.17 3.64
CA ILE A 326 -6.95 -28.36 3.17
C ILE A 326 -6.04 -27.98 2.01
N ARG A 327 -4.86 -28.61 1.98
CA ARG A 327 -3.90 -28.55 0.88
C ARG A 327 -3.67 -29.96 0.38
N GLU A 328 -3.90 -30.21 -0.91
CA GLU A 328 -3.54 -31.48 -1.52
C GLU A 328 -2.02 -31.55 -1.71
N HIS A 329 -1.43 -30.48 -2.25
CA HIS A 329 0.01 -30.34 -2.39
C HIS A 329 0.58 -29.25 -1.47
N THR A 330 1.81 -29.46 -0.99
CA THR A 330 2.57 -28.40 -0.32
C THR A 330 2.95 -27.28 -1.32
N TYR A 331 3.50 -26.18 -0.80
CA TYR A 331 3.95 -25.06 -1.62
C TYR A 331 5.04 -25.47 -2.63
N PRO A 332 5.11 -24.82 -3.81
CA PRO A 332 6.11 -25.13 -4.83
C PRO A 332 7.55 -24.86 -4.42
N MET A 333 7.76 -24.09 -3.35
CA MET A 333 9.07 -23.74 -2.82
C MET A 333 9.03 -23.78 -1.28
N PRO A 334 10.15 -24.11 -0.61
CA PRO A 334 10.21 -24.10 0.85
C PRO A 334 10.07 -22.67 1.39
N ALA A 335 9.67 -22.53 2.66
CA ALA A 335 9.63 -21.23 3.34
C ALA A 335 11.00 -20.52 3.34
N LEU A 336 10.98 -19.20 3.32
CA LEU A 336 12.18 -18.40 3.56
C LEU A 336 12.68 -18.59 5.00
N ALA A 337 13.99 -18.50 5.19
CA ALA A 337 14.60 -18.58 6.51
C ALA A 337 14.06 -17.50 7.45
N ARG A 338 13.87 -17.87 8.72
CA ARG A 338 13.44 -16.93 9.76
C ARG A 338 14.51 -15.87 9.99
N THR A 339 14.06 -14.67 10.35
CA THR A 339 14.92 -13.62 10.88
C THR A 339 15.17 -13.85 12.38
N ARG A 340 16.15 -13.15 12.95
CA ARG A 340 16.39 -13.14 14.40
C ARG A 340 15.13 -12.77 15.19
N GLU A 341 14.35 -11.81 14.70
CA GLU A 341 13.08 -11.40 15.29
C GLU A 341 12.07 -12.55 15.27
N ALA A 342 11.90 -13.23 14.13
CA ALA A 342 10.97 -14.35 14.00
C ALA A 342 11.30 -15.51 14.94
N GLU A 343 12.58 -15.85 15.14
CA GLU A 343 12.95 -16.92 16.08
C GLU A 343 12.59 -16.55 17.53
N ARG A 344 12.83 -15.29 17.92
CA ARG A 344 12.42 -14.79 19.24
C ARG A 344 10.90 -14.87 19.41
N LEU A 345 10.14 -14.45 18.40
CA LEU A 345 8.68 -14.50 18.42
C LEU A 345 8.14 -15.93 18.40
N ALA A 346 8.81 -16.87 17.71
CA ALA A 346 8.45 -18.29 17.73
C ALA A 346 8.59 -18.88 19.13
N MET A 347 9.69 -18.60 19.83
CA MET A 347 9.88 -19.00 21.22
C MET A 347 8.82 -18.39 22.14
N ALA A 348 8.45 -17.13 21.92
CA ALA A 348 7.40 -16.45 22.68
C ALA A 348 6.02 -17.08 22.45
N ALA A 349 5.68 -17.41 21.20
CA ALA A 349 4.46 -18.10 20.85
C ALA A 349 4.39 -19.48 21.54
N ALA A 350 5.49 -20.24 21.51
CA ALA A 350 5.57 -21.53 22.20
C ALA A 350 5.34 -21.40 23.73
N LYS A 351 5.91 -20.39 24.38
CA LYS A 351 5.67 -20.11 25.82
C LYS A 351 4.20 -19.80 26.12
N LEU A 352 3.51 -19.16 25.18
CA LEU A 352 2.09 -18.84 25.29
C LEU A 352 1.17 -20.00 24.86
N GLY A 353 1.73 -21.10 24.34
CA GLY A 353 0.95 -22.19 23.74
C GLY A 353 0.23 -21.77 22.46
N TRP A 354 0.80 -20.85 21.68
CA TRP A 354 0.25 -20.37 20.42
C TRP A 354 0.88 -21.10 19.24
N GLU A 355 0.06 -21.46 18.25
CA GLU A 355 0.53 -21.88 16.92
C GLU A 355 1.00 -20.62 16.17
N ALA A 356 2.29 -20.58 15.84
CA ALA A 356 2.88 -19.54 15.02
C ALA A 356 3.92 -20.16 14.10
N GLY A 357 3.94 -19.71 12.85
CA GLY A 357 4.71 -20.36 11.79
C GLY A 357 5.17 -19.39 10.69
N PRO A 358 6.06 -19.86 9.79
CA PRO A 358 6.53 -19.07 8.67
C PRO A 358 5.39 -18.58 7.78
N VAL A 359 5.56 -17.39 7.22
CA VAL A 359 4.57 -16.77 6.33
C VAL A 359 4.74 -17.28 4.90
N PRO A 360 3.67 -17.69 4.20
CA PRO A 360 3.73 -18.01 2.79
C PRO A 360 3.83 -16.74 1.96
N LEU A 361 4.77 -16.72 1.02
CA LEU A 361 5.15 -15.52 0.29
C LEU A 361 5.21 -15.81 -1.21
N LEU A 362 4.63 -14.93 -2.01
CA LEU A 362 4.84 -14.80 -3.45
C LEU A 362 6.26 -14.26 -3.74
N ILE A 363 7.26 -15.00 -3.26
CA ILE A 363 8.69 -14.70 -3.35
C ILE A 363 9.42 -16.02 -3.59
N ASN A 364 10.33 -16.02 -4.57
CA ASN A 364 11.22 -17.14 -4.84
C ASN A 364 12.20 -17.34 -3.67
N SER A 365 12.05 -18.43 -2.90
CA SER A 365 13.02 -18.82 -1.86
C SER A 365 14.21 -19.59 -2.42
N VAL A 366 14.02 -20.21 -3.57
CA VAL A 366 15.04 -20.84 -4.43
C VAL A 366 14.89 -20.28 -5.85
N GLU A 367 15.88 -20.49 -6.70
CA GLU A 367 15.74 -20.15 -8.12
C GLU A 367 14.57 -20.93 -8.73
N ARG A 368 13.70 -20.24 -9.46
CA ARG A 368 12.50 -20.83 -10.06
C ARG A 368 12.05 -20.02 -11.27
N ASP A 369 11.58 -20.72 -12.31
CA ASP A 369 11.01 -20.12 -13.53
C ASP A 369 11.94 -19.08 -14.18
N GLY A 370 13.24 -19.40 -14.19
CA GLY A 370 14.30 -18.53 -14.73
C GLY A 370 14.57 -17.27 -13.91
N ARG A 371 14.03 -17.16 -12.69
CA ARG A 371 14.17 -16.00 -11.81
C ARG A 371 14.92 -16.33 -10.52
N PRO A 372 15.84 -15.44 -10.06
CA PRO A 372 16.68 -15.70 -8.88
C PRO A 372 15.91 -15.90 -7.58
N ALA A 373 16.56 -16.57 -6.63
CA ALA A 373 16.12 -16.61 -5.23
C ALA A 373 16.16 -15.21 -4.57
N CYS A 374 15.45 -15.06 -3.46
CA CYS A 374 15.36 -13.81 -2.69
C CYS A 374 16.72 -13.34 -2.17
N GLY A 375 17.05 -12.09 -2.46
CA GLY A 375 18.27 -11.46 -1.95
C GLY A 375 18.21 -10.98 -0.49
N ARG A 376 17.08 -11.18 0.22
CA ARG A 376 16.87 -10.78 1.63
C ARG A 376 17.03 -9.27 1.90
N CYS A 377 16.62 -8.40 0.98
CA CYS A 377 16.95 -6.96 1.02
C CYS A 377 16.19 -6.07 2.04
N GLY A 378 15.18 -6.60 2.73
CA GLY A 378 14.41 -5.85 3.73
C GLY A 378 13.42 -4.80 3.19
N GLN A 379 13.40 -4.54 1.88
CA GLN A 379 12.55 -3.50 1.25
C GLN A 379 11.53 -4.13 0.29
N CYS A 380 10.46 -4.72 0.83
CA CYS A 380 9.40 -5.32 0.02
C CYS A 380 8.24 -4.36 -0.23
N VAL A 381 7.60 -3.86 0.84
CA VAL A 381 6.42 -2.99 0.75
C VAL A 381 6.82 -1.57 0.38
N GLY A 382 6.24 -1.03 -0.68
CA GLY A 382 6.56 0.29 -1.24
C GLY A 382 7.68 0.30 -2.27
N PHE A 383 8.37 -0.83 -2.49
CA PHE A 383 9.58 -0.89 -3.33
C PHE A 383 9.52 -2.00 -4.37
N ALA A 384 10.16 -1.78 -5.52
CA ALA A 384 10.42 -2.83 -6.50
C ALA A 384 11.49 -3.80 -5.95
N CYS A 385 11.39 -5.09 -6.29
CA CYS A 385 12.34 -6.09 -5.82
C CYS A 385 13.64 -6.02 -6.62
N PRO A 386 14.81 -5.77 -5.98
CA PRO A 386 16.07 -5.61 -6.70
C PRO A 386 16.55 -6.89 -7.38
N THR A 387 16.21 -8.07 -6.86
CA THR A 387 16.61 -9.36 -7.43
C THR A 387 15.56 -9.94 -8.37
N ASN A 388 14.47 -9.21 -8.64
CA ASN A 388 13.31 -9.70 -9.38
C ASN A 388 12.78 -11.05 -8.84
N SER A 389 12.89 -11.31 -7.54
CA SER A 389 12.45 -12.57 -6.90
C SER A 389 11.05 -12.49 -6.31
N LYS A 390 10.53 -11.27 -6.10
CA LYS A 390 9.14 -11.02 -5.65
C LYS A 390 8.21 -11.22 -6.84
N ASN A 391 7.35 -12.22 -6.76
CA ASN A 391 6.40 -12.58 -7.80
C ASN A 391 5.29 -11.54 -7.87
N GLY A 392 4.81 -11.21 -9.06
CA GLY A 392 3.74 -10.27 -9.32
C GLY A 392 3.29 -10.36 -10.77
N GLY A 393 2.21 -9.67 -11.12
CA GLY A 393 1.62 -9.77 -12.47
C GLY A 393 2.63 -9.49 -13.58
N GLN A 394 3.51 -8.51 -13.36
CA GLN A 394 4.49 -8.02 -14.33
C GLN A 394 5.62 -9.00 -14.69
N ASN A 395 5.94 -9.96 -13.81
CA ASN A 395 7.09 -10.85 -13.97
C ASN A 395 6.71 -12.35 -13.87
N THR A 396 5.40 -12.65 -13.91
CA THR A 396 4.86 -14.01 -13.93
C THR A 396 3.80 -14.11 -15.04
N MET A 397 2.55 -13.79 -14.72
CA MET A 397 1.40 -14.07 -15.59
C MET A 397 1.37 -13.18 -16.84
N LEU A 398 1.67 -11.89 -16.73
CA LEU A 398 1.66 -11.01 -17.91
C LEU A 398 2.77 -11.35 -18.90
N VAL A 399 3.92 -11.82 -18.41
CA VAL A 399 5.01 -12.33 -19.26
C VAL A 399 4.51 -13.51 -20.10
N ARG A 400 3.78 -14.45 -19.48
CA ARG A 400 3.17 -15.58 -20.18
C ARG A 400 2.19 -15.11 -21.25
N ALA A 401 1.27 -14.21 -20.89
CA ALA A 401 0.29 -13.65 -21.82
C ALA A 401 0.95 -13.06 -23.08
N VAL A 402 1.91 -12.15 -22.90
CA VAL A 402 2.60 -11.47 -24.02
C VAL A 402 3.46 -12.44 -24.84
N SER A 403 4.06 -13.46 -24.20
CA SER A 403 4.89 -14.46 -24.88
C SER A 403 4.12 -15.34 -25.87
N THR A 404 2.78 -15.41 -25.76
CA THR A 404 1.95 -16.13 -26.73
C THR A 404 1.91 -15.48 -28.11
N GLY A 405 2.20 -14.18 -28.21
CA GLY A 405 1.95 -13.38 -29.41
C GLY A 405 0.49 -12.98 -29.62
N ASN A 406 -0.44 -13.48 -28.79
CA ASN A 406 -1.88 -13.18 -28.85
C ASN A 406 -2.32 -12.08 -27.86
N CYS A 407 -1.38 -11.49 -27.11
CA CYS A 407 -1.67 -10.45 -26.13
C CYS A 407 -0.96 -9.14 -26.50
N ASP A 408 -1.74 -8.10 -26.79
CA ASP A 408 -1.26 -6.73 -26.89
C ASP A 408 -1.37 -6.04 -25.53
N LEU A 409 -0.34 -5.30 -25.12
CA LEU A 409 -0.33 -4.46 -23.92
C LEU A 409 -0.25 -2.99 -24.32
N ILE A 410 -1.09 -2.14 -23.74
CA ILE A 410 -0.96 -0.69 -23.83
C ILE A 410 -0.95 -0.07 -22.43
N CYS A 411 -0.01 0.84 -22.20
CA CYS A 411 0.18 1.56 -20.95
C CYS A 411 -0.23 3.03 -21.08
N ASP A 412 -0.24 3.74 -19.95
CA ASP A 412 -0.57 5.17 -19.87
C ASP A 412 -1.91 5.51 -20.54
N THR A 413 -2.87 4.57 -20.48
CA THR A 413 -4.15 4.62 -21.18
C THR A 413 -5.29 4.25 -20.24
N ILE A 414 -6.32 5.11 -20.18
CA ILE A 414 -7.50 4.90 -19.35
C ILE A 414 -8.67 4.43 -20.21
N VAL A 415 -9.47 3.51 -19.68
CA VAL A 415 -10.79 3.22 -20.22
C VAL A 415 -11.79 4.19 -19.59
N GLU A 416 -12.39 5.06 -20.41
CA GLU A 416 -13.38 6.06 -19.97
C GLU A 416 -14.75 5.42 -19.73
N ARG A 417 -15.12 4.47 -20.59
CA ARG A 417 -16.44 3.87 -20.67
C ARG A 417 -16.43 2.52 -21.38
N ILE A 418 -17.31 1.62 -20.97
CA ILE A 418 -17.67 0.39 -21.69
C ILE A 418 -18.98 0.63 -22.46
N ASP A 419 -18.99 0.39 -23.77
CA ASP A 419 -20.20 0.44 -24.58
C ASP A 419 -20.98 -0.89 -24.47
N THR A 420 -22.30 -0.78 -24.49
CA THR A 420 -23.20 -1.92 -24.31
C THR A 420 -24.37 -1.88 -25.29
N GLU A 421 -24.83 -3.05 -25.71
CA GLU A 421 -26.06 -3.22 -26.49
C GLU A 421 -27.17 -3.78 -25.60
N GLY A 422 -28.26 -3.02 -25.49
CA GLY A 422 -29.46 -3.41 -24.74
C GLY A 422 -29.26 -3.70 -23.25
N GLY A 423 -28.15 -3.26 -22.65
CA GLY A 423 -27.80 -3.56 -21.25
C GLY A 423 -27.56 -5.05 -20.97
N ARG A 424 -27.23 -5.82 -22.02
CA ARG A 424 -27.04 -7.28 -21.98
C ARG A 424 -25.68 -7.75 -22.52
N ARG A 425 -25.05 -6.97 -23.39
CA ARG A 425 -23.78 -7.34 -24.01
C ARG A 425 -22.85 -6.14 -24.09
N ALA A 426 -21.63 -6.25 -23.59
CA ALA A 426 -20.57 -5.28 -23.83
C ALA A 426 -20.06 -5.41 -25.27
N THR A 427 -19.83 -4.28 -25.96
CA THR A 427 -19.45 -4.28 -27.39
C THR A 427 -18.09 -3.65 -27.64
N GLY A 428 -17.57 -2.87 -26.70
CA GLY A 428 -16.26 -2.23 -26.80
C GLY A 428 -15.96 -1.30 -25.65
N VAL A 429 -14.79 -0.68 -25.71
CA VAL A 429 -14.28 0.24 -24.69
C VAL A 429 -13.79 1.54 -25.33
N HIS A 430 -14.11 2.67 -24.71
CA HIS A 430 -13.57 3.98 -25.08
C HIS A 430 -12.28 4.23 -24.31
N LEU A 431 -11.20 4.43 -25.05
CA LEU A 431 -9.86 4.67 -24.52
C LEU A 431 -9.54 6.16 -24.57
N VAL A 432 -8.82 6.65 -23.57
CA VAL A 432 -8.21 7.97 -23.58
C VAL A 432 -6.75 7.91 -23.12
N GLN A 433 -5.90 8.62 -23.85
CA GLN A 433 -4.50 8.85 -23.51
C GLN A 433 -4.15 10.31 -23.77
N GLU A 434 -3.23 10.86 -22.98
CA GLU A 434 -2.58 12.12 -23.30
C GLU A 434 -1.16 11.87 -23.77
N ARG A 435 -0.83 12.35 -24.96
CA ARG A 435 0.51 12.22 -25.53
C ARG A 435 0.93 13.56 -26.13
N GLU A 436 2.11 14.04 -25.75
CA GLU A 436 2.65 15.33 -26.21
C GLU A 436 1.67 16.51 -25.98
N GLY A 437 0.94 16.48 -24.85
CA GLY A 437 -0.06 17.50 -24.49
C GLY A 437 -1.37 17.43 -25.28
N ARG A 438 -1.58 16.37 -26.08
CA ARG A 438 -2.81 16.16 -26.86
C ARG A 438 -3.58 14.95 -26.35
N LEU A 439 -4.88 15.15 -26.13
CA LEU A 439 -5.80 14.05 -25.84
C LEU A 439 -6.11 13.26 -27.11
N GLN A 440 -5.97 11.94 -27.02
CA GLN A 440 -6.34 10.98 -28.03
C GLN A 440 -7.45 10.09 -27.48
N ARG A 441 -8.48 9.84 -28.30
CA ARG A 441 -9.58 8.93 -27.96
C ARG A 441 -9.78 7.90 -29.06
N ARG A 442 -10.07 6.65 -28.67
CA ARG A 442 -10.32 5.55 -29.60
C ARG A 442 -11.33 4.57 -29.01
N LEU A 443 -12.27 4.11 -29.82
CA LEU A 443 -13.12 2.98 -29.51
C LEU A 443 -12.44 1.69 -29.99
N VAL A 444 -12.31 0.70 -29.11
CA VAL A 444 -11.87 -0.65 -29.45
C VAL A 444 -13.03 -1.62 -29.20
N LYS A 445 -13.40 -2.40 -30.21
CA LYS A 445 -14.47 -3.40 -30.09
C LYS A 445 -13.96 -4.64 -29.34
N ALA A 446 -14.84 -5.25 -28.55
CA ALA A 446 -14.49 -6.39 -27.71
C ALA A 446 -15.55 -7.48 -27.82
N GLY A 447 -15.12 -8.73 -27.99
CA GLY A 447 -16.00 -9.91 -27.86
C GLY A 447 -16.44 -10.12 -26.42
N HIS A 448 -15.51 -9.96 -25.47
CA HIS A 448 -15.69 -9.99 -24.02
C HIS A 448 -14.91 -8.84 -23.37
N VAL A 449 -15.38 -8.37 -22.21
CA VAL A 449 -14.67 -7.38 -21.40
C VAL A 449 -14.45 -7.94 -19.99
N VAL A 450 -13.21 -7.87 -19.51
CA VAL A 450 -12.81 -8.25 -18.15
C VAL A 450 -12.33 -7.00 -17.43
N VAL A 451 -13.03 -6.62 -16.36
CA VAL A 451 -12.70 -5.47 -15.52
C VAL A 451 -11.80 -5.91 -14.36
N ALA A 452 -10.60 -5.37 -14.27
CA ALA A 452 -9.59 -5.71 -13.26
C ALA A 452 -8.82 -4.45 -12.78
N ALA A 453 -9.50 -3.31 -12.69
CA ALA A 453 -8.90 -2.00 -12.39
C ALA A 453 -8.68 -1.74 -10.88
N GLY A 454 -9.03 -2.69 -10.01
CA GLY A 454 -9.01 -2.54 -8.56
C GLY A 454 -10.31 -1.94 -8.03
N ALA A 455 -10.69 -2.26 -6.79
CA ALA A 455 -12.10 -2.15 -6.40
C ALA A 455 -12.70 -0.74 -6.54
N ILE A 456 -11.92 0.31 -6.28
CA ILE A 456 -12.41 1.69 -6.44
C ILE A 456 -12.60 2.05 -7.93
N GLU A 457 -11.59 1.81 -8.77
CA GLU A 457 -11.63 2.22 -10.18
C GLU A 457 -12.54 1.30 -11.01
N SER A 458 -12.67 0.02 -10.66
CA SER A 458 -13.63 -0.90 -11.29
C SER A 458 -15.07 -0.45 -11.05
N ALA A 459 -15.41 -0.03 -9.83
CA ALA A 459 -16.73 0.55 -9.55
C ALA A 459 -16.93 1.90 -10.26
N ARG A 460 -15.92 2.78 -10.24
CA ARG A 460 -15.96 4.06 -10.95
C ARG A 460 -16.20 3.85 -12.45
N LEU A 461 -15.54 2.89 -13.08
CA LEU A 461 -15.70 2.58 -14.50
C LEU A 461 -17.14 2.14 -14.82
N LEU A 462 -17.71 1.21 -14.04
CA LEU A 462 -19.09 0.75 -14.27
C LEU A 462 -20.10 1.90 -14.09
N LEU A 463 -19.90 2.77 -13.08
CA LEU A 463 -20.73 3.95 -12.86
C LEU A 463 -20.62 4.98 -14.00
N ASN A 464 -19.40 5.23 -14.51
CA ASN A 464 -19.17 6.13 -15.65
C ASN A 464 -19.67 5.54 -16.98
N SER A 465 -20.00 4.25 -17.01
CA SER A 465 -20.45 3.56 -18.22
C SER A 465 -21.97 3.54 -18.39
N ALA A 466 -22.68 4.56 -17.89
CA ALA A 466 -24.13 4.66 -18.04
C ALA A 466 -24.59 4.54 -19.51
N SER A 467 -25.72 3.88 -19.71
CA SER A 467 -26.38 3.68 -21.00
C SER A 467 -27.87 4.00 -20.89
N ASP A 468 -28.59 4.10 -22.01
CA ASP A 468 -30.04 4.34 -22.00
C ASP A 468 -30.81 3.27 -21.21
N SER A 469 -30.35 2.01 -21.26
CA SER A 469 -30.91 0.90 -20.49
C SER A 469 -30.50 0.88 -19.02
N GLU A 470 -29.38 1.52 -18.68
CA GLU A 470 -28.81 1.56 -17.34
C GLU A 470 -28.24 2.96 -17.03
N PRO A 471 -29.12 3.96 -16.79
CA PRO A 471 -28.73 5.37 -16.72
C PRO A 471 -27.87 5.73 -15.51
N ASN A 472 -27.81 4.84 -14.52
CA ASN A 472 -27.02 5.00 -13.28
C ASN A 472 -25.71 4.19 -13.31
N GLY A 473 -25.26 3.78 -14.49
CA GLY A 473 -24.09 2.91 -14.69
C GLY A 473 -24.47 1.46 -14.98
N ILE A 474 -23.66 0.78 -15.79
CA ILE A 474 -23.90 -0.61 -16.19
C ILE A 474 -23.74 -1.56 -15.00
N GLY A 475 -24.57 -2.60 -14.95
CA GLY A 475 -24.64 -3.52 -13.81
C GLY A 475 -25.25 -2.91 -12.55
N ASN A 476 -25.71 -1.65 -12.59
CA ASN A 476 -26.18 -0.92 -11.42
C ASN A 476 -27.71 -0.80 -11.31
N ARG A 477 -28.46 -1.70 -11.96
CA ARG A 477 -29.94 -1.73 -11.96
C ARG A 477 -30.55 -1.66 -10.55
N TYR A 478 -29.89 -2.27 -9.57
CA TYR A 478 -30.33 -2.32 -8.18
C TYR A 478 -29.49 -1.44 -7.22
N GLY A 479 -28.68 -0.53 -7.76
CA GLY A 479 -27.90 0.41 -6.95
C GLY A 479 -26.77 -0.22 -6.12
N GLN A 480 -26.29 -1.41 -6.52
CA GLN A 480 -25.27 -2.20 -5.81
C GLN A 480 -23.84 -1.80 -6.17
N VAL A 481 -23.60 -1.23 -7.35
CA VAL A 481 -22.24 -0.84 -7.77
C VAL A 481 -21.66 0.18 -6.80
N GLY A 482 -20.43 -0.11 -6.36
CA GLY A 482 -19.66 0.71 -5.43
C GLY A 482 -19.94 0.41 -3.96
N ARG A 483 -21.04 -0.25 -3.59
CA ARG A 483 -21.38 -0.55 -2.19
C ARG A 483 -20.44 -1.58 -1.58
N ASN A 484 -20.36 -1.63 -0.25
CA ASN A 484 -19.59 -2.62 0.50
C ASN A 484 -18.08 -2.53 0.25
N LEU A 485 -17.59 -1.31 0.01
CA LEU A 485 -16.16 -1.03 -0.04
C LEU A 485 -15.56 -1.43 1.31
N GLN A 486 -14.57 -2.32 1.24
CA GLN A 486 -13.84 -2.86 2.37
C GLN A 486 -12.34 -2.67 2.15
N GLY A 487 -11.61 -2.58 3.25
CA GLY A 487 -10.16 -2.72 3.30
C GLY A 487 -9.79 -3.75 4.36
N HIS A 488 -8.90 -3.35 5.26
CA HIS A 488 -8.91 -3.84 6.63
C HIS A 488 -8.61 -2.70 7.58
N VAL A 489 -9.07 -2.87 8.80
CA VAL A 489 -8.45 -2.26 9.95
C VAL A 489 -7.19 -3.06 10.30
N TYR A 490 -6.10 -2.35 10.57
CA TYR A 490 -4.88 -2.94 11.13
C TYR A 490 -4.81 -2.62 12.61
N ALA A 491 -4.47 -3.63 13.41
CA ALA A 491 -4.24 -3.49 14.83
C ALA A 491 -3.02 -4.29 15.28
N GLY A 492 -2.45 -3.88 16.40
CA GLY A 492 -1.18 -4.42 16.86
C GLY A 492 -0.58 -3.66 18.04
N ALA A 493 0.71 -3.89 18.23
CA ALA A 493 1.55 -3.23 19.22
C ALA A 493 3.01 -3.19 18.73
N TYR A 494 3.79 -2.27 19.27
CA TYR A 494 5.25 -2.28 19.11
C TYR A 494 5.92 -2.33 20.48
N GLY A 495 7.10 -2.95 20.55
CA GLY A 495 7.82 -3.17 21.78
C GLY A 495 9.31 -2.91 21.63
N LEU A 496 9.94 -2.51 22.72
CA LEU A 496 11.37 -2.23 22.84
C LEU A 496 12.04 -3.29 23.70
N PHE A 497 13.25 -3.69 23.36
CA PHE A 497 14.03 -4.76 23.97
C PHE A 497 15.38 -4.23 24.48
N ASP A 498 16.02 -4.97 25.38
CA ASP A 498 17.36 -4.62 25.90
C ASP A 498 18.47 -5.00 24.90
N GLU A 499 18.32 -6.13 24.22
CA GLU A 499 19.25 -6.59 23.19
C GLU A 499 18.78 -6.32 21.74
N PRO A 500 19.71 -6.23 20.76
CA PRO A 500 19.35 -6.19 19.34
C PRO A 500 18.66 -7.47 18.87
N ILE A 501 17.40 -7.32 18.44
CA ILE A 501 16.56 -8.40 17.93
C ILE A 501 16.42 -8.40 16.40
N GLN A 502 16.85 -7.32 15.74
CA GLN A 502 16.83 -7.19 14.28
C GLN A 502 18.19 -7.58 13.68
N ASP A 503 18.17 -8.28 12.54
CA ASP A 503 19.35 -8.65 11.75
C ASP A 503 19.45 -7.88 10.41
N GLY A 504 18.45 -7.04 10.11
CA GLY A 504 18.38 -6.26 8.87
C GLY A 504 18.02 -7.07 7.62
N LEU A 505 17.69 -8.37 7.77
CA LEU A 505 17.39 -9.24 6.64
C LEU A 505 15.89 -9.28 6.37
N GLY A 506 15.52 -9.13 5.10
CA GLY A 506 14.14 -9.30 4.65
C GLY A 506 13.84 -10.72 4.17
N PRO A 507 12.61 -11.01 3.74
CA PRO A 507 11.43 -10.15 3.84
C PRO A 507 11.11 -9.81 5.30
N GLY A 508 10.62 -8.59 5.56
CA GLY A 508 10.39 -8.14 6.95
C GLY A 508 9.40 -9.04 7.69
N VAL A 509 8.28 -9.37 7.03
CA VAL A 509 7.33 -10.36 7.56
C VAL A 509 7.89 -11.77 7.40
N SER A 510 7.94 -12.53 8.49
CA SER A 510 8.56 -13.86 8.52
C SER A 510 7.88 -14.85 9.48
N ILE A 511 7.03 -14.37 10.39
CA ILE A 511 6.23 -15.21 11.28
C ILE A 511 4.83 -14.63 11.45
N ALA A 512 3.83 -15.51 11.50
CA ALA A 512 2.45 -15.14 11.79
C ALA A 512 1.76 -16.16 12.71
N SER A 513 0.69 -15.72 13.37
CA SER A 513 -0.24 -16.56 14.12
C SER A 513 -1.69 -16.25 13.71
N PHE A 514 -2.48 -17.30 13.53
CA PHE A 514 -3.92 -17.24 13.25
C PHE A 514 -4.79 -17.57 14.46
N ARG A 515 -4.19 -17.68 15.65
CA ARG A 515 -4.90 -18.13 16.87
C ARG A 515 -6.24 -17.42 17.10
N PHE A 516 -6.35 -16.16 16.71
CA PHE A 516 -7.50 -15.32 17.00
C PHE A 516 -8.55 -15.29 15.90
N GLU A 517 -8.30 -15.93 14.77
CA GLU A 517 -9.24 -16.06 13.67
C GLU A 517 -10.28 -17.15 13.97
N HIS A 518 -11.55 -16.79 13.85
CA HIS A 518 -12.73 -17.61 14.14
C HIS A 518 -12.76 -18.35 15.49
N SER A 519 -11.90 -17.95 16.42
CA SER A 519 -11.68 -18.61 17.72
C SER A 519 -12.88 -18.57 18.66
N GLY A 520 -13.77 -17.58 18.49
CA GLY A 520 -14.85 -17.27 19.43
C GLY A 520 -14.38 -16.60 20.71
N GLU A 521 -13.06 -16.44 20.94
CA GLU A 521 -12.52 -15.70 22.08
C GLU A 521 -13.01 -14.25 22.04
N ALA A 522 -13.36 -13.71 23.21
CA ALA A 522 -13.95 -12.38 23.37
C ALA A 522 -15.23 -12.11 22.54
N GLY A 523 -15.84 -13.15 21.97
CA GLY A 523 -17.05 -13.06 21.15
C GLY A 523 -16.88 -12.26 19.86
N VAL A 524 -15.65 -12.04 19.36
CA VAL A 524 -15.41 -11.25 18.12
C VAL A 524 -15.86 -12.01 16.87
N ILE A 525 -16.37 -11.27 15.88
CA ILE A 525 -16.74 -11.82 14.58
C ILE A 525 -15.51 -11.87 13.67
N GLY A 526 -15.20 -13.05 13.15
CA GLY A 526 -14.07 -13.26 12.24
C GLY A 526 -12.70 -13.27 12.90
N GLY A 527 -12.31 -12.19 13.59
CA GLY A 527 -10.96 -12.03 14.15
C GLY A 527 -9.93 -11.65 13.08
N GLY A 528 -8.68 -12.10 13.19
CA GLY A 528 -7.63 -11.78 12.23
C GLY A 528 -6.28 -12.40 12.56
N LEU A 529 -5.28 -12.15 11.71
CA LEU A 529 -3.91 -12.61 11.92
C LEU A 529 -3.07 -11.58 12.68
N LEU A 530 -2.03 -12.06 13.36
CA LEU A 530 -0.92 -11.22 13.83
C LEU A 530 0.39 -11.69 13.20
N ALA A 531 1.18 -10.76 12.69
CA ALA A 531 2.50 -11.03 12.11
C ALA A 531 3.50 -9.93 12.48
N ASN A 532 4.80 -10.23 12.35
CA ASN A 532 5.83 -9.20 12.50
C ASN A 532 5.89 -8.25 11.29
N GLU A 533 6.33 -7.02 11.51
CA GLU A 533 6.21 -5.94 10.54
C GLU A 533 7.02 -6.13 9.25
N PHE A 534 6.43 -5.69 8.13
CA PHE A 534 6.92 -5.91 6.77
C PHE A 534 8.15 -5.10 6.35
N ILE A 535 8.33 -3.90 6.92
CA ILE A 535 9.43 -3.01 6.54
C ILE A 535 9.79 -2.06 7.66
N ARG A 536 11.09 -1.91 7.91
CA ARG A 536 11.63 -1.17 9.05
C ARG A 536 12.41 0.08 8.63
N LEU A 537 11.82 1.03 7.90
CA LEU A 537 12.56 2.22 7.46
C LEU A 537 12.97 3.11 8.66
N PRO A 538 14.16 3.72 8.67
CA PRO A 538 14.59 4.64 9.74
C PRO A 538 13.59 5.76 10.04
N LEU A 539 13.02 6.36 8.98
CA LEU A 539 12.01 7.41 9.13
C LEU A 539 10.70 6.88 9.73
N ILE A 540 10.26 5.67 9.35
CA ILE A 540 9.08 5.06 9.96
C ILE A 540 9.31 4.81 11.45
N HIS A 541 10.51 4.36 11.83
CA HIS A 541 10.87 4.18 13.23
C HIS A 541 10.77 5.50 14.00
N TRP A 542 11.36 6.59 13.49
CA TRP A 542 11.26 7.91 14.11
C TRP A 542 9.81 8.39 14.23
N TYR A 543 9.04 8.30 13.14
CA TYR A 543 7.65 8.79 13.11
C TYR A 543 6.69 7.96 13.97
N ARG A 544 6.85 6.63 14.00
CA ARG A 544 5.78 5.72 14.46
C ARG A 544 6.17 4.77 15.59
N TRP A 545 7.45 4.51 15.87
CA TRP A 545 7.87 3.44 16.78
C TRP A 545 8.84 3.85 17.89
N LEU A 546 9.26 5.12 17.93
CA LEU A 546 9.83 5.67 19.14
C LEU A 546 8.78 5.68 20.25
N ALA A 547 9.22 5.46 21.49
CA ALA A 547 8.37 5.62 22.66
C ALA A 547 7.71 7.02 22.65
N PRO A 548 6.48 7.17 23.16
CA PRO A 548 5.77 8.46 23.14
C PRO A 548 6.57 9.59 23.81
N ASP A 549 7.32 9.28 24.85
CA ASP A 549 8.16 10.17 25.66
C ASP A 549 9.65 10.18 25.25
N ALA A 550 10.03 9.44 24.20
CA ALA A 550 11.41 9.40 23.74
C ALA A 550 11.87 10.77 23.22
N ALA A 551 13.15 11.08 23.44
CA ALA A 551 13.79 12.23 22.82
C ALA A 551 13.77 12.10 21.29
N ARG A 552 13.43 13.19 20.59
CA ARG A 552 13.27 13.21 19.12
C ARG A 552 14.32 14.05 18.39
N TRP A 553 15.10 14.83 19.13
CA TRP A 553 16.10 15.75 18.63
C TRP A 553 17.25 15.92 19.65
N GLY A 554 18.29 16.63 19.27
CA GLY A 554 19.49 16.80 20.08
C GLY A 554 20.31 15.51 20.18
N ILE A 555 21.31 15.51 21.05
CA ILE A 555 22.17 14.34 21.26
C ILE A 555 21.36 13.15 21.78
N ALA A 556 20.43 13.40 22.71
CA ALA A 556 19.54 12.37 23.25
C ALA A 556 18.64 11.73 22.19
N GLY A 557 18.13 12.51 21.22
CA GLY A 557 17.36 11.96 20.10
C GLY A 557 18.19 11.09 19.15
N LYS A 558 19.46 11.48 18.91
CA LYS A 558 20.41 10.71 18.11
C LYS A 558 20.79 9.39 18.79
N GLU A 559 21.05 9.43 20.09
CA GLU A 559 21.28 8.25 20.94
C GLU A 559 20.05 7.35 20.95
N THR A 560 18.86 7.92 21.13
CA THR A 560 17.59 7.18 21.07
C THR A 560 17.47 6.40 19.77
N MET A 561 17.75 7.01 18.62
CA MET A 561 17.71 6.31 17.33
C MET A 561 18.72 5.15 17.26
N ARG A 562 19.96 5.35 17.73
CA ARG A 562 20.98 4.29 17.80
C ARG A 562 20.57 3.13 18.70
N GLU A 563 20.03 3.44 19.87
CA GLU A 563 19.70 2.43 20.89
C GLU A 563 18.46 1.64 20.55
N THR A 564 17.49 2.23 19.86
CA THR A 564 16.16 1.63 19.72
C THR A 564 15.90 0.99 18.37
N TYR A 565 16.59 1.40 17.30
CA TYR A 565 16.26 0.98 15.93
C TYR A 565 16.36 -0.54 15.71
N LEU A 566 17.45 -1.18 16.16
CA LEU A 566 17.62 -2.63 16.08
C LEU A 566 16.99 -3.40 17.25
N ARG A 567 16.48 -2.67 18.24
CA ARG A 567 15.94 -3.22 19.49
C ARG A 567 14.43 -3.10 19.59
N SER A 568 13.72 -2.80 18.50
CA SER A 568 12.26 -2.79 18.52
C SER A 568 11.64 -3.77 17.53
N SER A 569 10.44 -4.22 17.87
CA SER A 569 9.58 -5.08 17.05
C SER A 569 8.21 -4.44 16.94
N GLN A 570 7.54 -4.65 15.82
CA GLN A 570 6.12 -4.36 15.70
C GLN A 570 5.39 -5.63 15.27
N ILE A 571 4.34 -5.98 16.02
CA ILE A 571 3.41 -7.05 15.70
C ILE A 571 2.08 -6.41 15.32
N GLN A 572 1.59 -6.70 14.12
CA GLN A 572 0.29 -6.23 13.65
C GLN A 572 -0.29 -7.14 12.59
N GLY A 573 -1.57 -6.97 12.30
CA GLY A 573 -2.17 -7.60 11.14
C GLY A 573 -3.57 -7.08 10.82
N PRO A 574 -4.08 -7.46 9.65
CA PRO A 574 -5.46 -7.19 9.27
C PRO A 574 -6.45 -7.95 10.15
N ILE A 575 -7.60 -7.34 10.39
CA ILE A 575 -8.79 -8.04 10.87
C ILE A 575 -9.79 -8.29 9.73
N GLN A 576 -10.65 -9.29 9.93
CA GLN A 576 -11.84 -9.52 9.12
C GLN A 576 -12.81 -8.37 9.36
N GLU A 577 -12.87 -7.46 8.39
CA GLU A 577 -13.73 -6.30 8.50
C GLU A 577 -15.18 -6.66 8.18
N ILE A 578 -16.11 -6.18 9.01
CA ILE A 578 -17.54 -6.32 8.78
C ILE A 578 -18.00 -5.29 7.75
N PRO A 579 -18.52 -5.71 6.59
CA PRO A 579 -18.93 -4.80 5.53
C PRO A 579 -20.15 -3.98 5.92
N THR A 580 -20.25 -2.78 5.36
CA THR A 580 -21.45 -1.95 5.41
C THR A 580 -21.82 -1.49 4.00
N ALA A 581 -23.12 -1.36 3.71
CA ALA A 581 -23.58 -0.95 2.39
C ALA A 581 -23.29 0.54 2.08
N GLU A 582 -23.00 1.35 3.11
CA GLU A 582 -22.73 2.78 3.01
C GLU A 582 -21.23 3.13 2.92
N SER A 583 -20.35 2.19 3.29
CA SER A 583 -18.97 2.21 2.83
C SER A 583 -18.96 1.94 1.33
N ARG A 584 -18.77 2.99 0.52
CA ARG A 584 -18.98 2.88 -0.92
C ARG A 584 -18.28 3.92 -1.79
N VAL A 585 -18.18 3.55 -3.06
CA VAL A 585 -17.79 4.42 -4.18
C VAL A 585 -19.04 4.98 -4.86
N ARG A 586 -19.01 6.27 -5.16
CA ARG A 586 -19.94 7.00 -6.03
C ARG A 586 -19.12 7.81 -7.05
N LEU A 587 -19.82 8.49 -7.96
CA LEU A 587 -19.22 9.53 -8.79
C LEU A 587 -19.42 10.89 -8.12
N SER A 588 -18.36 11.71 -8.10
CA SER A 588 -18.49 13.11 -7.72
C SER A 588 -19.34 13.85 -8.76
N THR A 589 -20.24 14.71 -8.31
CA THR A 589 -21.02 15.59 -9.17
C THR A 589 -20.34 16.94 -9.41
N THR A 590 -19.28 17.25 -8.65
CA THR A 590 -18.62 18.56 -8.62
C THR A 590 -17.18 18.52 -9.11
N VAL A 591 -16.52 17.35 -9.07
CA VAL A 591 -15.11 17.19 -9.41
C VAL A 591 -14.93 16.21 -10.56
N LYS A 592 -14.10 16.60 -11.53
CA LYS A 592 -13.71 15.79 -12.68
C LYS A 592 -12.19 15.64 -12.71
N ASP A 593 -11.72 14.53 -13.27
CA ASP A 593 -10.30 14.32 -13.54
C ASP A 593 -9.83 15.12 -14.77
N ARG A 594 -8.53 15.00 -15.08
CA ARG A 594 -7.92 15.67 -16.24
C ARG A 594 -8.52 15.29 -17.60
N TYR A 595 -9.25 14.19 -17.70
CA TYR A 595 -9.90 13.73 -18.93
C TYR A 595 -11.36 14.18 -19.03
N GLY A 596 -11.87 14.85 -18.00
CA GLY A 596 -13.25 15.33 -17.92
C GLY A 596 -14.23 14.31 -17.34
N LEU A 597 -13.74 13.19 -16.79
CA LEU A 597 -14.58 12.15 -16.18
C LEU A 597 -14.84 12.49 -14.71
N PRO A 598 -16.06 12.26 -14.20
CA PRO A 598 -16.33 12.31 -12.76
C PRO A 598 -15.32 11.46 -11.96
N VAL A 599 -14.76 12.03 -10.90
CA VAL A 599 -13.83 11.32 -10.00
C VAL A 599 -14.60 10.38 -9.06
N ALA A 600 -13.91 9.40 -8.48
CA ALA A 600 -14.48 8.61 -7.40
C ALA A 600 -14.74 9.49 -6.17
N GLN A 601 -15.98 9.45 -5.68
CA GLN A 601 -16.39 9.97 -4.38
C GLN A 601 -16.52 8.80 -3.40
N LEU A 602 -15.73 8.83 -2.34
CA LEU A 602 -15.71 7.80 -1.30
C LEU A 602 -16.57 8.22 -0.10
N SER A 603 -17.24 7.28 0.55
CA SER A 603 -17.96 7.52 1.80
C SER A 603 -17.94 6.30 2.68
N GLY A 604 -18.16 6.50 3.98
CA GLY A 604 -18.39 5.44 4.95
C GLY A 604 -17.39 5.44 6.10
N SER A 605 -17.46 4.37 6.89
CA SER A 605 -16.63 4.17 8.07
C SER A 605 -16.50 2.69 8.38
N VAL A 606 -15.52 2.36 9.20
CA VAL A 606 -15.37 1.02 9.75
C VAL A 606 -16.53 0.70 10.70
N HIS A 607 -17.10 -0.49 10.56
CA HIS A 607 -18.18 -0.97 11.43
C HIS A 607 -17.69 -1.13 12.90
N PRO A 608 -18.51 -0.79 13.92
CA PRO A 608 -18.10 -0.88 15.34
C PRO A 608 -17.59 -2.26 15.77
N GLU A 609 -18.17 -3.34 15.22
CA GLU A 609 -17.71 -4.70 15.49
C GLU A 609 -16.26 -4.95 15.03
N SER A 610 -15.87 -4.40 13.88
CA SER A 610 -14.48 -4.43 13.42
C SER A 610 -13.56 -3.69 14.39
N LEU A 611 -13.97 -2.51 14.89
CA LEU A 611 -13.19 -1.79 15.89
C LEU A 611 -13.01 -2.59 17.18
N ARG A 612 -14.05 -3.30 17.63
CA ARG A 612 -13.98 -4.17 18.80
C ARG A 612 -12.99 -5.32 18.61
N ALA A 613 -13.01 -5.98 17.45
CA ALA A 613 -12.02 -7.01 17.09
C ALA A 613 -10.59 -6.45 17.06
N SER A 614 -10.42 -5.22 16.57
CA SER A 614 -9.11 -4.54 16.51
C SER A 614 -8.50 -4.32 17.90
N VAL A 615 -9.30 -3.97 18.91
CA VAL A 615 -8.84 -3.80 20.30
C VAL A 615 -8.32 -5.14 20.84
N MET A 616 -9.08 -6.22 20.63
CA MET A 616 -8.66 -7.55 21.06
C MET A 616 -7.35 -7.96 20.40
N LEU A 617 -7.18 -7.78 19.08
CA LEU A 617 -5.92 -8.11 18.41
C LEU A 617 -4.73 -7.30 18.95
N ALA A 618 -4.92 -6.02 19.25
CA ALA A 618 -3.87 -5.17 19.84
C ALA A 618 -3.43 -5.67 21.23
N GLU A 619 -4.37 -6.17 22.05
CA GLU A 619 -4.07 -6.81 23.34
C GLU A 619 -3.27 -8.09 23.19
N GLN A 620 -3.55 -8.89 22.16
CA GLN A 620 -2.80 -10.11 21.91
C GLN A 620 -1.40 -9.82 21.35
N ALA A 621 -1.27 -8.83 20.47
CA ALA A 621 0.04 -8.36 20.00
C ALA A 621 0.93 -7.91 21.17
N GLU A 622 0.36 -7.19 22.14
CA GLU A 622 1.07 -6.82 23.36
C GLU A 622 1.53 -8.04 24.16
N LYS A 623 0.64 -9.01 24.41
CA LYS A 623 1.00 -10.25 25.14
C LYS A 623 2.14 -11.00 24.45
N TRP A 624 2.13 -11.05 23.13
CA TRP A 624 3.19 -11.70 22.36
C TRP A 624 4.54 -11.00 22.54
N LEU A 625 4.55 -9.67 22.50
CA LEU A 625 5.76 -8.86 22.73
C LEU A 625 6.30 -9.01 24.16
N TRP A 626 5.43 -9.03 25.18
CA TRP A 626 5.85 -9.29 26.56
C TRP A 626 6.46 -10.69 26.71
N ALA A 627 5.84 -11.72 26.13
CA ALA A 627 6.39 -13.08 26.15
C ALA A 627 7.71 -13.20 25.39
N ALA A 628 7.93 -12.34 24.39
CA ALA A 628 9.17 -12.21 23.64
C ALA A 628 10.28 -11.48 24.42
N GLY A 629 9.98 -10.91 25.58
CA GLY A 629 10.94 -10.24 26.45
C GLY A 629 11.10 -8.74 26.17
N ALA A 630 10.06 -8.08 25.63
CA ALA A 630 10.08 -6.62 25.55
C ALA A 630 10.17 -6.01 26.97
N ARG A 631 10.90 -4.90 27.12
CA ARG A 631 10.96 -4.12 28.36
C ARG A 631 9.87 -3.05 28.43
N GLN A 632 9.37 -2.62 27.27
CA GLN A 632 8.28 -1.66 27.10
C GLN A 632 7.46 -2.04 25.88
N VAL A 633 6.14 -1.87 25.94
CA VAL A 633 5.20 -2.17 24.85
C VAL A 633 4.12 -1.09 24.76
N TRP A 634 3.76 -0.72 23.54
CA TRP A 634 2.71 0.25 23.24
C TRP A 634 1.76 -0.30 22.20
N ARG A 635 0.46 -0.29 22.51
CA ARG A 635 -0.59 -0.69 21.56
C ARG A 635 -0.80 0.38 20.50
N THR A 636 -0.99 -0.05 19.26
CA THR A 636 -1.43 0.83 18.17
C THR A 636 -2.94 0.91 18.15
N LYS A 637 -3.49 2.10 17.89
CA LYS A 637 -4.94 2.31 17.80
C LYS A 637 -5.39 2.36 16.34
N ALA A 638 -6.42 1.60 16.03
CA ALA A 638 -7.12 1.68 14.75
C ALA A 638 -7.82 3.03 14.55
N GLY A 639 -7.76 3.57 13.32
CA GLY A 639 -8.64 4.66 12.90
C GLY A 639 -10.08 4.16 12.70
N ASN A 640 -11.05 5.08 12.75
CA ASN A 640 -12.47 4.81 12.52
C ASN A 640 -12.99 5.33 11.16
N GLY A 641 -12.12 5.95 10.36
CA GLY A 641 -12.45 6.39 9.00
C GLY A 641 -12.74 5.22 8.07
N LEU A 642 -13.09 5.52 6.82
CA LEU A 642 -13.28 4.51 5.78
C LEU A 642 -12.03 3.62 5.69
N SER A 643 -12.23 2.31 5.61
CA SER A 643 -11.19 1.38 5.24
C SER A 643 -11.19 1.22 3.71
N GLY A 644 -10.01 1.11 3.14
CA GLY A 644 -9.91 0.97 1.69
C GLY A 644 -8.51 1.15 1.16
N GLY A 645 -7.47 1.11 1.99
CA GLY A 645 -6.07 1.30 1.57
C GLY A 645 -5.60 0.23 0.58
N GLN A 646 -4.60 -0.58 0.93
CA GLN A 646 -3.98 -1.49 -0.05
C GLN A 646 -4.79 -2.76 -0.34
N HIS A 647 -5.78 -3.09 0.48
CA HIS A 647 -6.58 -4.34 0.39
C HIS A 647 -8.03 -4.05 -0.01
N GLN A 648 -8.23 -3.22 -1.03
CA GLN A 648 -9.57 -2.82 -1.49
C GLN A 648 -10.41 -4.00 -1.99
N ALA A 649 -11.67 -4.06 -1.53
CA ALA A 649 -12.59 -5.14 -1.86
C ALA A 649 -14.07 -4.73 -1.88
N GLY A 650 -14.91 -5.60 -2.44
CA GLY A 650 -16.37 -5.65 -2.23
C GLY A 650 -17.26 -4.72 -3.05
N THR A 651 -16.69 -3.77 -3.79
CA THR A 651 -17.45 -2.77 -4.54
C THR A 651 -18.29 -3.32 -5.69
N LEU A 652 -17.97 -4.53 -6.18
CA LEU A 652 -18.70 -5.28 -7.22
C LEU A 652 -18.99 -6.71 -6.74
N ARG A 653 -19.29 -6.86 -5.44
CA ARG A 653 -19.36 -8.18 -4.77
C ARG A 653 -20.20 -9.20 -5.52
N MET A 654 -19.77 -10.45 -5.43
CA MET A 654 -20.49 -11.58 -5.98
C MET A 654 -21.70 -11.99 -5.13
N GLY A 655 -22.70 -12.59 -5.75
CA GLY A 655 -23.88 -13.12 -5.08
C GLY A 655 -24.84 -13.83 -6.03
N ASN A 656 -25.85 -14.48 -5.46
CA ASN A 656 -26.86 -15.21 -6.24
C ASN A 656 -28.01 -14.32 -6.73
N ASP A 657 -28.18 -13.13 -6.15
CA ASP A 657 -29.29 -12.23 -6.42
C ASP A 657 -28.78 -10.86 -6.90
N PRO A 658 -29.16 -10.40 -8.12
CA PRO A 658 -28.78 -9.08 -8.62
C PRO A 658 -29.30 -7.91 -7.77
N SER A 659 -30.31 -8.13 -6.92
CA SER A 659 -30.82 -7.10 -6.02
C SER A 659 -29.86 -6.77 -4.88
N THR A 660 -28.92 -7.69 -4.56
CA THR A 660 -27.99 -7.59 -3.43
C THR A 660 -26.51 -7.69 -3.82
N SER A 661 -26.21 -8.01 -5.08
CA SER A 661 -24.86 -8.22 -5.62
C SER A 661 -24.71 -7.67 -7.04
N VAL A 662 -23.47 -7.43 -7.48
CA VAL A 662 -23.19 -6.91 -8.83
C VAL A 662 -22.82 -8.04 -9.78
N THR A 663 -22.07 -9.02 -9.28
CA THR A 663 -21.61 -10.17 -10.07
C THR A 663 -22.28 -11.46 -9.62
N ASP A 664 -22.46 -12.38 -10.56
CA ASP A 664 -22.92 -13.74 -10.30
C ASP A 664 -21.80 -14.58 -9.64
N PRO A 665 -22.09 -15.83 -9.22
CA PRO A 665 -21.09 -16.66 -8.56
C PRO A 665 -19.87 -17.01 -9.43
N MET A 666 -19.91 -16.75 -10.74
CA MET A 666 -18.81 -16.97 -11.67
C MET A 666 -17.96 -15.70 -11.90
N GLY A 667 -18.34 -14.56 -11.31
CA GLY A 667 -17.67 -13.27 -11.49
C GLY A 667 -18.15 -12.48 -12.71
N ARG A 668 -19.28 -12.87 -13.32
CA ARG A 668 -19.88 -12.15 -14.45
C ARG A 668 -20.90 -11.14 -13.95
N VAL A 669 -20.95 -9.94 -14.53
CA VAL A 669 -21.93 -8.91 -14.13
C VAL A 669 -23.36 -9.40 -14.43
N HIS A 670 -24.26 -9.27 -13.45
CA HIS A 670 -25.62 -9.76 -13.58
C HIS A 670 -26.35 -9.15 -14.80
N GLY A 671 -26.96 -10.02 -15.60
CA GLY A 671 -27.68 -9.66 -16.82
C GLY A 671 -26.79 -9.41 -18.04
N TYR A 672 -25.47 -9.50 -17.90
CA TYR A 672 -24.54 -9.45 -19.01
C TYR A 672 -24.08 -10.85 -19.43
N GLU A 673 -23.93 -11.04 -20.74
CA GLU A 673 -23.45 -12.32 -21.30
C GLU A 673 -21.91 -12.40 -21.32
N ASN A 674 -21.23 -11.26 -21.43
CA ASN A 674 -19.80 -11.19 -21.75
C ASN A 674 -19.01 -10.11 -20.98
N LEU A 675 -19.54 -9.61 -19.86
CA LEU A 675 -18.89 -8.63 -18.99
C LEU A 675 -18.50 -9.26 -17.66
N TRP A 676 -17.21 -9.30 -17.36
CA TRP A 676 -16.60 -10.07 -16.27
C TRP A 676 -15.79 -9.17 -15.35
N VAL A 677 -15.58 -9.62 -14.12
CA VAL A 677 -14.76 -8.90 -13.12
C VAL A 677 -13.71 -9.85 -12.54
N SER A 678 -12.47 -9.38 -12.47
CA SER A 678 -11.29 -10.16 -12.06
C SER A 678 -10.34 -9.34 -11.18
N ASP A 679 -10.87 -8.80 -10.09
CA ASP A 679 -10.09 -8.13 -9.02
C ASP A 679 -10.80 -8.25 -7.66
N GLY A 680 -10.26 -7.63 -6.60
CA GLY A 680 -10.82 -7.72 -5.24
C GLY A 680 -12.24 -7.17 -5.08
N SER A 681 -12.78 -6.43 -6.05
CA SER A 681 -14.16 -5.92 -5.99
C SER A 681 -15.21 -7.01 -5.88
N VAL A 682 -14.95 -8.24 -6.35
CA VAL A 682 -15.92 -9.35 -6.28
C VAL A 682 -16.03 -9.99 -4.90
N HIS A 683 -15.11 -9.68 -3.97
CA HIS A 683 -15.11 -10.27 -2.64
C HIS A 683 -16.40 -9.94 -1.87
N VAL A 684 -17.02 -10.94 -1.23
CA VAL A 684 -18.18 -10.68 -0.34
C VAL A 684 -17.70 -10.15 1.01
N THR A 685 -16.69 -10.80 1.55
CA THR A 685 -15.90 -10.39 2.72
C THR A 685 -14.42 -10.44 2.35
N ASN A 686 -13.54 -9.73 3.05
CA ASN A 686 -12.14 -9.61 2.62
C ASN A 686 -11.14 -10.54 3.34
N GLY A 687 -11.62 -11.44 4.19
CA GLY A 687 -10.81 -12.31 5.05
C GLY A 687 -10.12 -11.55 6.20
N GLY A 688 -9.62 -12.28 7.19
CA GLY A 688 -8.71 -11.76 8.23
C GLY A 688 -7.26 -11.61 7.78
N VAL A 689 -7.00 -11.53 6.47
CA VAL A 689 -5.68 -11.71 5.83
C VAL A 689 -5.48 -10.87 4.57
N ASN A 690 -4.24 -10.81 4.05
CA ASN A 690 -3.97 -10.19 2.75
C ASN A 690 -4.72 -10.92 1.60
N PRO A 691 -5.45 -10.19 0.73
CA PRO A 691 -6.40 -10.80 -0.21
C PRO A 691 -5.82 -11.27 -1.54
N VAL A 692 -4.54 -10.98 -1.84
CA VAL A 692 -4.00 -11.10 -3.21
C VAL A 692 -4.04 -12.52 -3.77
N LEU A 693 -3.83 -13.54 -2.94
CA LEU A 693 -3.90 -14.93 -3.40
C LEU A 693 -5.35 -15.31 -3.76
N THR A 694 -6.33 -14.89 -2.98
CA THR A 694 -7.76 -15.08 -3.28
C THR A 694 -8.16 -14.37 -4.58
N ILE A 695 -7.64 -13.16 -4.81
CA ILE A 695 -7.85 -12.42 -6.06
C ILE A 695 -7.30 -13.23 -7.25
N MET A 696 -6.09 -13.78 -7.14
CA MET A 696 -5.49 -14.60 -8.20
C MET A 696 -6.27 -15.90 -8.42
N ALA A 697 -6.68 -16.59 -7.35
CA ALA A 697 -7.48 -17.82 -7.44
C ALA A 697 -8.83 -17.57 -8.13
N LEU A 698 -9.53 -16.50 -7.76
CA LEU A 698 -10.77 -16.09 -8.43
C LEU A 698 -10.51 -15.72 -9.90
N ALA A 699 -9.40 -15.06 -10.21
CA ALA A 699 -9.04 -14.73 -11.59
C ALA A 699 -8.82 -15.96 -12.46
N PHE A 700 -8.11 -16.99 -11.96
CA PHE A 700 -7.98 -18.27 -12.67
C PHE A 700 -9.36 -18.90 -12.92
N ARG A 701 -10.22 -18.95 -11.90
CA ARG A 701 -11.57 -19.49 -11.99
C ARG A 701 -12.44 -18.73 -12.99
N THR A 702 -12.43 -17.40 -12.96
CA THR A 702 -13.19 -16.54 -13.85
C THR A 702 -12.72 -16.71 -15.30
N ALA A 703 -11.41 -16.69 -15.54
CA ALA A 703 -10.86 -16.82 -16.89
C ALA A 703 -11.14 -18.20 -17.49
N GLU A 704 -11.01 -19.28 -16.71
CA GLU A 704 -11.36 -20.63 -17.17
C GLU A 704 -12.85 -20.76 -17.51
N ASN A 705 -13.73 -20.16 -16.71
CA ASN A 705 -15.15 -20.12 -16.99
C ASN A 705 -15.48 -19.31 -18.25
N LEU A 706 -14.75 -18.23 -18.52
CA LEU A 706 -14.89 -17.45 -19.75
C LEU A 706 -14.53 -18.30 -20.97
N VAL A 707 -13.36 -18.96 -20.96
CA VAL A 707 -12.91 -19.85 -22.06
C VAL A 707 -13.91 -20.98 -22.32
N LYS A 708 -14.57 -21.52 -21.29
CA LYS A 708 -15.58 -22.57 -21.45
C LYS A 708 -16.87 -22.09 -22.15
N GLN A 709 -17.10 -20.77 -22.24
CA GLN A 709 -18.30 -20.21 -22.88
C GLN A 709 -18.16 -20.01 -24.40
N GLY A 710 -17.01 -20.35 -24.98
CA GLY A 710 -16.71 -20.21 -26.40
C GLY A 710 -15.78 -19.03 -26.65
#